data_AF-A0AAW2FEM8-F1
#
_entry.id   AF-A0AAW2FEM8-F1
#
_cell.length_a   1.000
_cell.length_b   1.000
_cell.length_c   1.000
_cell.angle_alpha   90.00
_cell.angle_beta   90.00
_cell.angle_gamma   90.00
#
_symmetry.space_group_name_H-M   'P 1'
#
loop_
_entity.id
_entity.type
_entity.pdbx_description
1 polymer ?
#
loop_
_entity_poly.entity_id
_entity_poly.type
_entity_poly.pdbx_seq_one_letter_code
_entity_poly.pdbx_strand_id
1 'polypeptide(L)'
;MATPGINNPTWNRQQAVSVRHAFKIYGSSKNPNHVIQNLSMTVAKGSIYGLLGASGCGKTTLLSCIVGRRRLNSGEIWVLGGKPGTKGSGVPGKRVGYMPQEIALYGEFTIRETMMYFGWIFGMCTAEIVERLRFLLQFLDLPSQNRLVKNLSGGQQRRVSFAVALMHDPELLILDEPTVGVDPLLRQSIWNHLVQITKDGNKTVIITTHYIEEARQAHTIGLMRSGRLLAEEAPRTLLQIYNCASLEEVFLKLSRKQGQYAQPPTELNISNNISLINGKSLSGTKANSILDCDDCGDFTDCYKITSWGKIKALLQKNFLRMWRNIGVMLFIFALPVMQVILFCLAIGRDPTGLKLAIVNHEMSYENMSCPVSTNCSFSYLSCRYLNFLDNETMIKTYYPDPESAMEAVRRGSAWGTLYFTENFTDALVARMALGRDSDEETLDQSEIRVWLDMSNQQVGLMLARNLQYSYRDFAKDLLSACQQNTKLADVPIQFKEPIYGTNEPSFTDFVAPGVILTIVFFLAVALTSSALIIERMEGLLDRSWVAGVSPGEILFSHVVTQFVVMCGQTALVLIFMILVFGVECKGDIGWVIILTILQGLCGMCFGFVISAICELERNAIQLALGSFYPTLLLSGVIWPVEGMPTFLRYISQGLPLTMATTALRSMLTRGWSITEPNVYNGYISTIIWIVVFLTISLLVLKFKRG
;
A
#
# COMPACT_ATOMS: atom_id res chain seq x y z
N MET A 1 -27.73 1.01 -56.38
CA MET A 1 -27.11 0.04 -55.45
C MET A 1 -26.63 0.82 -54.23
N ALA A 2 -27.41 0.81 -53.16
CA ALA A 2 -27.06 1.40 -51.88
C ALA A 2 -27.14 0.29 -50.83
N THR A 3 -26.10 0.17 -50.02
CA THR A 3 -26.01 -0.74 -48.88
C THR A 3 -27.20 -0.53 -47.93
N PRO A 4 -27.92 -1.58 -47.51
CA PRO A 4 -29.04 -1.38 -46.60
C PRO A 4 -28.51 -0.94 -45.23
N GLY A 5 -29.02 0.22 -44.81
CA GLY A 5 -28.72 1.01 -43.61
C GLY A 5 -28.20 0.28 -42.37
N ILE A 6 -27.07 0.78 -41.91
CA ILE A 6 -26.36 0.52 -40.65
C ILE A 6 -27.18 0.90 -39.39
N ASN A 7 -28.38 1.46 -39.54
CA ASN A 7 -29.17 2.08 -38.46
C ASN A 7 -30.63 1.60 -38.40
N ASN A 8 -30.89 0.29 -38.28
CA ASN A 8 -32.26 -0.19 -38.01
C ASN A 8 -32.43 -0.47 -36.49
N PRO A 9 -33.02 0.45 -35.70
CA PRO A 9 -33.14 0.32 -34.24
C PRO A 9 -34.09 -0.82 -33.79
N THR A 10 -34.86 -1.40 -34.71
CA THR A 10 -35.79 -2.50 -34.46
C THR A 10 -35.10 -3.85 -34.30
N TRP A 11 -34.03 -4.13 -35.06
CA TRP A 11 -33.25 -5.37 -34.97
C TRP A 11 -32.50 -5.50 -33.63
N ASN A 12 -31.98 -4.38 -33.11
CA ASN A 12 -31.23 -4.37 -31.84
C ASN A 12 -32.11 -4.53 -30.59
N ARG A 13 -33.45 -4.44 -30.71
CA ARG A 13 -34.37 -4.56 -29.56
C ARG A 13 -34.70 -6.01 -29.18
N GLN A 14 -34.58 -6.96 -30.11
CA GLN A 14 -34.88 -8.38 -29.88
C GLN A 14 -33.66 -9.18 -29.35
N GLN A 15 -32.45 -8.67 -29.54
CA GLN A 15 -31.22 -9.30 -29.07
C GLN A 15 -30.82 -8.77 -27.69
N ALA A 16 -30.36 -9.67 -26.81
CA ALA A 16 -29.80 -9.30 -25.52
C ALA A 16 -28.33 -8.86 -25.65
N VAL A 17 -27.57 -9.57 -26.48
CA VAL A 17 -26.18 -9.25 -26.82
C VAL A 17 -25.97 -9.40 -28.31
N SER A 18 -25.33 -8.42 -28.94
CA SER A 18 -24.94 -8.43 -30.35
C SER A 18 -23.49 -7.98 -30.46
N VAL A 19 -22.64 -8.84 -31.00
CA VAL A 19 -21.23 -8.57 -31.27
C VAL A 19 -21.06 -8.62 -32.78
N ARG A 20 -20.43 -7.60 -33.38
CA ARG A 20 -20.22 -7.52 -34.82
C ARG A 20 -18.76 -7.22 -35.14
N HIS A 21 -18.16 -8.08 -35.94
CA HIS A 21 -16.79 -7.92 -36.47
C HIS A 21 -15.77 -7.57 -35.37
N ALA A 22 -15.86 -8.24 -34.22
CA ALA A 22 -15.02 -7.92 -33.06
C ALA A 22 -13.57 -8.36 -33.29
N PHE A 23 -12.65 -7.45 -32.97
CA PHE A 23 -11.21 -7.72 -32.93
C PHE A 23 -10.63 -7.30 -31.58
N LYS A 24 -9.83 -8.20 -30.99
CA LYS A 24 -9.08 -7.94 -29.76
C LYS A 24 -7.66 -8.49 -29.87
N ILE A 25 -6.70 -7.61 -29.61
CA ILE A 25 -5.27 -7.89 -29.66
C ILE A 25 -4.66 -7.55 -28.30
N TYR A 26 -3.71 -8.35 -27.84
CA TYR A 26 -2.85 -8.06 -26.70
C TYR A 26 -1.38 -8.11 -27.12
N GLY A 27 -0.50 -7.52 -26.31
CA GLY A 27 0.94 -7.49 -26.57
C GLY A 27 1.39 -6.21 -27.27
N SER A 28 2.69 -6.09 -27.47
CA SER A 28 3.31 -4.95 -28.14
C SER A 28 3.00 -4.96 -29.64
N SER A 29 3.02 -3.79 -30.29
CA SER A 29 2.88 -3.66 -31.74
C SER A 29 3.85 -4.54 -32.53
N LYS A 30 5.00 -4.91 -31.94
CA LYS A 30 6.00 -5.78 -32.57
C LYS A 30 5.61 -7.27 -32.56
N ASN A 31 4.84 -7.72 -31.57
CA ASN A 31 4.38 -9.11 -31.43
C ASN A 31 2.91 -9.14 -30.98
N PRO A 32 1.96 -8.83 -31.87
CA PRO A 32 0.53 -8.81 -31.54
C PRO A 32 -0.02 -10.23 -31.36
N ASN A 33 -0.59 -10.50 -30.19
CA ASN A 33 -1.36 -11.72 -29.93
C ASN A 33 -2.84 -11.47 -30.21
N HIS A 34 -3.34 -12.02 -31.32
CA HIS A 34 -4.73 -11.87 -31.75
C HIS A 34 -5.64 -12.86 -31.01
N VAL A 35 -6.30 -12.38 -29.95
CA VAL A 35 -7.18 -13.20 -29.11
C VAL A 35 -8.60 -13.31 -29.67
N ILE A 36 -9.11 -12.28 -30.34
CA ILE A 36 -10.41 -12.32 -31.05
C ILE A 36 -10.20 -11.78 -32.46
N GLN A 37 -10.71 -12.50 -33.47
CA GLN A 37 -10.53 -12.22 -34.88
C GLN A 37 -11.87 -12.26 -35.62
N ASN A 38 -12.35 -11.12 -36.11
CA ASN A 38 -13.60 -10.97 -36.87
C ASN A 38 -14.78 -11.77 -36.30
N LEU A 39 -14.99 -11.69 -34.98
CA LEU A 39 -16.03 -12.47 -34.33
C LEU A 39 -17.37 -11.71 -34.38
N SER A 40 -18.40 -12.37 -34.91
CA SER A 40 -19.79 -11.92 -34.82
C SER A 40 -20.57 -12.97 -34.04
N MET A 41 -21.40 -12.51 -33.09
CA MET A 41 -22.15 -13.35 -32.16
C MET A 41 -23.48 -12.67 -31.86
N THR A 42 -24.57 -13.42 -31.84
CA THR A 42 -25.89 -12.88 -31.51
C THR A 42 -26.62 -13.73 -30.50
N VAL A 43 -27.03 -13.10 -29.40
CA VAL A 43 -27.77 -13.75 -28.31
C VAL A 43 -29.17 -13.18 -28.27
N ALA A 44 -30.17 -14.01 -28.54
CA ALA A 44 -31.58 -13.63 -28.46
C ALA A 44 -32.00 -13.40 -27.00
N LYS A 45 -32.92 -12.44 -26.76
CA LYS A 45 -33.53 -12.27 -25.43
C LYS A 45 -34.34 -13.51 -25.04
N GLY A 46 -34.37 -13.82 -23.75
CA GLY A 46 -35.17 -14.96 -23.26
C GLY A 46 -34.55 -16.32 -23.56
N SER A 47 -33.28 -16.38 -23.93
CA SER A 47 -32.62 -17.62 -24.36
C SER A 47 -31.40 -17.95 -23.52
N ILE A 48 -30.99 -19.21 -23.56
CA ILE A 48 -29.71 -19.67 -23.00
C ILE A 48 -28.73 -19.87 -24.16
N TYR A 49 -27.61 -19.16 -24.09
CA TYR A 49 -26.51 -19.26 -25.04
C TYR A 49 -25.32 -19.97 -24.41
N GLY A 50 -24.94 -21.12 -24.98
CA GLY A 50 -23.76 -21.88 -24.57
C GLY A 50 -22.54 -21.51 -25.42
N LEU A 51 -21.55 -20.82 -24.83
CA LEU A 51 -20.28 -20.52 -25.49
C LEU A 51 -19.24 -21.61 -25.16
N LEU A 52 -18.98 -22.46 -26.14
CA LEU A 52 -18.07 -23.59 -26.05
C LEU A 52 -16.75 -23.28 -26.75
N GLY A 53 -15.64 -23.83 -26.27
CA GLY A 53 -14.37 -23.72 -26.96
C GLY A 53 -13.18 -24.17 -26.12
N ALA A 54 -12.06 -24.44 -26.77
CA ALA A 54 -10.82 -24.83 -26.10
C ALA A 54 -10.33 -23.77 -25.10
N SER A 55 -9.51 -24.18 -24.14
CA SER A 55 -8.81 -23.25 -23.24
C SER A 55 -7.96 -22.29 -24.06
N GLY A 56 -7.98 -21.00 -23.70
CA GLY A 56 -7.23 -19.96 -24.40
C GLY A 56 -7.82 -19.48 -25.74
N CYS A 57 -9.00 -19.96 -26.16
CA CYS A 57 -9.58 -19.52 -27.45
C CYS A 57 -10.18 -18.10 -27.43
N GLY A 58 -10.28 -17.45 -26.27
CA GLY A 58 -10.75 -16.07 -26.12
C GLY A 58 -12.11 -15.88 -25.42
N LYS A 59 -12.75 -16.94 -24.92
CA LYS A 59 -14.08 -16.88 -24.24
C LYS A 59 -14.16 -15.83 -23.14
N THR A 60 -13.30 -15.95 -22.12
CA THR A 60 -13.25 -15.02 -20.98
C THR A 60 -12.92 -13.59 -21.41
N THR A 61 -12.13 -13.42 -22.48
CA THR A 61 -11.87 -12.09 -23.06
C THR A 61 -13.12 -11.51 -23.72
N LEU A 62 -13.89 -12.32 -24.45
CA LEU A 62 -15.15 -11.90 -25.07
C LEU A 62 -16.17 -11.51 -23.98
N LEU A 63 -16.34 -12.35 -22.96
CA LEU A 63 -17.21 -12.05 -21.81
C LEU A 63 -16.80 -10.75 -21.13
N SER A 64 -15.50 -10.53 -20.91
CA SER A 64 -14.96 -9.29 -20.33
C SER A 64 -15.28 -8.05 -21.16
N CYS A 65 -15.36 -8.18 -22.49
CA CYS A 65 -15.78 -7.07 -23.37
C CYS A 65 -17.29 -6.83 -23.29
N ILE A 66 -18.10 -7.88 -23.19
CA ILE A 66 -19.56 -7.81 -23.05
C ILE A 66 -19.94 -7.10 -21.74
N VAL A 67 -19.30 -7.45 -20.61
CA VAL A 67 -19.56 -6.79 -19.32
C VAL A 67 -18.93 -5.39 -19.19
N GLY A 68 -18.25 -4.90 -20.23
CA GLY A 68 -17.63 -3.57 -20.24
C GLY A 68 -16.38 -3.43 -19.36
N ARG A 69 -15.72 -4.55 -19.01
CA ARG A 69 -14.41 -4.54 -18.33
C ARG A 69 -13.27 -4.18 -19.30
N ARG A 70 -13.38 -4.62 -20.55
CA ARG A 70 -12.38 -4.37 -21.60
C ARG A 70 -13.05 -3.77 -22.84
N ARG A 71 -12.31 -2.95 -23.58
CA ARG A 71 -12.73 -2.44 -24.89
C ARG A 71 -12.14 -3.30 -26.01
N LEU A 72 -12.89 -3.45 -27.09
CA LEU A 72 -12.38 -4.02 -28.35
C LEU A 72 -11.41 -3.05 -29.01
N ASN A 73 -10.51 -3.57 -29.85
CA ASN A 73 -9.66 -2.76 -30.71
C ASN A 73 -10.43 -2.29 -31.96
N SER A 74 -11.32 -3.14 -32.48
CA SER A 74 -12.23 -2.83 -33.60
C SER A 74 -13.51 -3.67 -33.49
N GLY A 75 -14.56 -3.25 -34.19
CA GLY A 75 -15.90 -3.86 -34.14
C GLY A 75 -16.84 -3.20 -33.14
N GLU A 76 -18.05 -3.75 -33.02
CA GLU A 76 -19.09 -3.22 -32.14
C GLU A 76 -19.67 -4.28 -31.20
N ILE A 77 -19.99 -3.86 -29.97
CA ILE A 77 -20.73 -4.65 -28.98
C ILE A 77 -21.93 -3.85 -28.52
N TRP A 78 -23.09 -4.49 -28.55
CA TRP A 78 -24.36 -3.98 -28.01
C TRP A 78 -24.88 -4.96 -26.97
N VAL A 79 -25.19 -4.47 -25.78
CA VAL A 79 -25.71 -5.24 -24.64
C VAL A 79 -26.95 -4.53 -24.11
N LEU A 80 -28.05 -5.26 -24.06
CA LEU A 80 -29.34 -4.82 -23.57
C LEU A 80 -29.82 -3.48 -24.17
N GLY A 81 -29.53 -3.29 -25.48
CA GLY A 81 -29.96 -2.11 -26.25
C GLY A 81 -28.96 -0.95 -26.31
N GLY A 82 -27.79 -1.03 -25.68
CA GLY A 82 -26.76 0.01 -25.73
C GLY A 82 -25.33 -0.54 -25.76
N LYS A 83 -24.32 0.31 -26.02
CA LYS A 83 -22.91 -0.11 -25.94
C LYS A 83 -22.47 -0.27 -24.47
N PRO A 84 -21.72 -1.32 -24.08
CA PRO A 84 -21.19 -1.43 -22.72
C PRO A 84 -20.41 -0.17 -22.30
N GLY A 85 -20.60 0.26 -21.06
CA GLY A 85 -20.06 1.50 -20.51
C GLY A 85 -20.92 2.75 -20.77
N THR A 86 -22.01 2.64 -21.54
CA THR A 86 -22.97 3.74 -21.74
C THR A 86 -24.17 3.60 -20.80
N LYS A 87 -24.78 4.73 -20.41
CA LYS A 87 -26.00 4.74 -19.57
C LYS A 87 -27.14 3.94 -20.20
N GLY A 88 -27.23 3.90 -21.53
CA GLY A 88 -28.28 3.16 -22.26
C GLY A 88 -28.16 1.64 -22.19
N SER A 89 -26.97 1.09 -21.95
CA SER A 89 -26.79 -0.35 -21.73
C SER A 89 -27.10 -0.76 -20.29
N GLY A 90 -26.79 0.11 -19.31
CA GLY A 90 -26.87 -0.24 -17.88
C GLY A 90 -25.88 -1.33 -17.46
N VAL A 91 -24.85 -1.56 -18.29
CA VAL A 91 -23.73 -2.48 -18.08
C VAL A 91 -22.44 -1.66 -18.19
N PRO A 92 -21.54 -1.66 -17.19
CA PRO A 92 -21.68 -2.28 -15.87
C PRO A 92 -22.87 -1.77 -15.04
N GLY A 93 -23.43 -2.61 -14.17
CA GLY A 93 -24.56 -2.26 -13.31
C GLY A 93 -25.49 -3.42 -12.96
N LYS A 94 -26.59 -3.10 -12.27
CA LYS A 94 -27.57 -4.08 -11.76
C LYS A 94 -28.29 -4.91 -12.83
N ARG A 95 -28.27 -4.50 -14.10
CA ARG A 95 -28.96 -5.26 -15.17
C ARG A 95 -28.23 -6.56 -15.55
N VAL A 96 -26.97 -6.70 -15.15
CA VAL A 96 -26.14 -7.87 -15.42
C VAL A 96 -25.76 -8.59 -14.13
N GLY A 97 -25.88 -9.91 -14.11
CA GLY A 97 -25.24 -10.77 -13.11
C GLY A 97 -24.02 -11.41 -13.75
N TYR A 98 -22.86 -11.27 -13.12
CA TYR A 98 -21.62 -11.80 -13.65
C TYR A 98 -20.93 -12.69 -12.63
N MET A 99 -20.65 -13.92 -13.06
CA MET A 99 -19.80 -14.86 -12.34
C MET A 99 -18.49 -15.02 -13.11
N PRO A 100 -17.36 -14.51 -12.58
CA PRO A 100 -16.05 -14.72 -13.18
C PRO A 100 -15.57 -16.17 -13.02
N GLN A 101 -14.57 -16.54 -13.81
CA GLN A 101 -13.90 -17.85 -13.72
C GLN A 101 -13.11 -17.98 -12.39
N GLU A 102 -12.46 -16.89 -11.98
CA GLU A 102 -11.90 -16.73 -10.65
C GLU A 102 -13.02 -16.62 -9.60
N ILE A 103 -12.77 -17.06 -8.38
CA ILE A 103 -13.79 -17.08 -7.34
C ILE A 103 -14.25 -15.65 -6.99
N ALA A 104 -13.30 -14.71 -6.89
CA ALA A 104 -13.53 -13.30 -6.61
C ALA A 104 -14.50 -13.07 -5.43
N LEU A 105 -14.20 -13.67 -4.27
CA LEU A 105 -14.92 -13.52 -3.01
C LEU A 105 -13.96 -13.15 -1.87
N TYR A 106 -14.45 -12.39 -0.89
CA TYR A 106 -13.68 -12.04 0.31
C TYR A 106 -13.60 -13.23 1.27
N GLY A 107 -12.41 -13.78 1.48
CA GLY A 107 -12.21 -14.99 2.29
C GLY A 107 -12.57 -14.81 3.77
N GLU A 108 -12.40 -13.60 4.30
CA GLU A 108 -12.68 -13.26 5.70
C GLU A 108 -14.17 -13.06 5.99
N PHE A 109 -15.02 -13.05 4.96
CA PHE A 109 -16.45 -12.84 5.11
C PHE A 109 -17.17 -14.17 5.29
N THR A 110 -18.32 -14.13 5.96
CA THR A 110 -19.29 -15.23 5.93
C THR A 110 -20.09 -15.21 4.64
N ILE A 111 -20.79 -16.30 4.33
CA ILE A 111 -21.72 -16.35 3.21
C ILE A 111 -22.77 -15.24 3.35
N ARG A 112 -23.33 -15.03 4.55
CA ARG A 112 -24.30 -13.97 4.82
C ARG A 112 -23.73 -12.58 4.55
N GLU A 113 -22.54 -12.26 5.05
CA GLU A 113 -21.89 -10.95 4.84
C GLU A 113 -21.54 -10.71 3.38
N THR A 114 -21.09 -11.75 2.67
CA THR A 114 -20.83 -11.71 1.23
C THR A 114 -22.11 -11.33 0.48
N MET A 115 -23.22 -11.97 0.84
CA MET A 115 -24.51 -11.69 0.21
C MET A 115 -25.01 -10.28 0.52
N MET A 116 -24.89 -9.84 1.77
CA MET A 116 -25.24 -8.47 2.18
C MET A 116 -24.43 -7.42 1.41
N TYR A 117 -23.12 -7.61 1.31
CA TYR A 117 -22.24 -6.67 0.59
C TYR A 117 -22.63 -6.51 -0.87
N PHE A 118 -22.74 -7.63 -1.62
CA PHE A 118 -23.11 -7.55 -3.03
C PHE A 118 -24.55 -7.08 -3.23
N GLY A 119 -25.49 -7.52 -2.39
CA GLY A 119 -26.88 -7.05 -2.42
C GLY A 119 -26.98 -5.53 -2.25
N TRP A 120 -26.26 -4.94 -1.30
CA TRP A 120 -26.21 -3.48 -1.14
C TRP A 120 -25.56 -2.76 -2.33
N ILE A 121 -24.53 -3.34 -2.96
CA ILE A 121 -23.95 -2.78 -4.19
C ILE A 121 -24.97 -2.76 -5.33
N PHE A 122 -25.79 -3.80 -5.45
CA PHE A 122 -26.87 -3.88 -6.43
C PHE A 122 -28.09 -3.01 -6.07
N GLY A 123 -28.12 -2.44 -4.86
CA GLY A 123 -29.18 -1.56 -4.37
C GLY A 123 -30.38 -2.28 -3.79
N MET A 124 -30.22 -3.54 -3.36
CA MET A 124 -31.28 -4.32 -2.72
C MET A 124 -31.47 -3.92 -1.26
N CYS A 125 -32.71 -4.05 -0.77
CA CYS A 125 -33.02 -3.85 0.65
C CYS A 125 -32.56 -5.06 1.48
N THR A 126 -32.19 -4.84 2.74
CA THR A 126 -31.70 -5.91 3.63
C THR A 126 -32.70 -7.07 3.77
N ALA A 127 -34.01 -6.79 3.81
CA ALA A 127 -35.05 -7.81 3.88
C ALA A 127 -35.06 -8.71 2.63
N GLU A 128 -35.01 -8.10 1.45
CA GLU A 128 -34.95 -8.79 0.16
C GLU A 128 -33.68 -9.67 0.05
N ILE A 129 -32.55 -9.16 0.52
CA ILE A 129 -31.29 -9.92 0.54
C ILE A 129 -31.42 -11.17 1.41
N VAL A 130 -32.04 -11.06 2.59
CA VAL A 130 -32.22 -12.20 3.51
C VAL A 130 -33.15 -13.26 2.92
N GLU A 131 -34.22 -12.83 2.26
CA GLU A 131 -35.14 -13.74 1.58
C GLU A 131 -34.45 -14.48 0.42
N ARG A 132 -33.78 -13.73 -0.45
CA ARG A 132 -32.99 -14.29 -1.57
C ARG A 132 -31.88 -15.21 -1.09
N LEU A 133 -31.20 -14.85 0.00
CA LEU A 133 -30.19 -15.70 0.63
C LEU A 133 -30.78 -17.04 1.06
N ARG A 134 -31.95 -17.05 1.72
CA ARG A 134 -32.59 -18.31 2.16
C ARG A 134 -32.90 -19.23 0.99
N PHE A 135 -33.46 -18.67 -0.09
CA PHE A 135 -33.71 -19.42 -1.32
C PHE A 135 -32.42 -19.99 -1.92
N LEU A 136 -31.38 -19.16 -2.07
CA LEU A 136 -30.12 -19.56 -2.70
C LEU A 136 -29.33 -20.58 -1.87
N LEU A 137 -29.41 -20.53 -0.54
CA LEU A 137 -28.79 -21.52 0.35
C LEU A 137 -29.37 -22.91 0.10
N GLN A 138 -30.70 -23.01 0.00
CA GLN A 138 -31.39 -24.28 -0.25
C GLN A 138 -31.18 -24.77 -1.69
N PHE A 139 -31.30 -23.87 -2.66
CA PHE A 139 -31.19 -24.20 -4.08
C PHE A 139 -29.79 -24.70 -4.47
N LEU A 140 -28.73 -24.07 -3.95
CA LEU A 140 -27.34 -24.39 -4.30
C LEU A 140 -26.64 -25.31 -3.30
N ASP A 141 -27.39 -25.90 -2.36
CA ASP A 141 -26.87 -26.74 -1.28
C ASP A 141 -25.62 -26.11 -0.63
N LEU A 142 -25.80 -24.89 -0.13
CA LEU A 142 -24.75 -24.13 0.54
C LEU A 142 -24.73 -24.46 2.03
N PRO A 143 -23.55 -24.50 2.66
CA PRO A 143 -23.45 -24.68 4.10
C PRO A 143 -24.05 -23.48 4.85
N SER A 144 -24.11 -23.58 6.19
CA SER A 144 -24.62 -22.52 7.05
C SER A 144 -24.14 -21.13 6.65
N GLN A 145 -25.08 -20.18 6.61
CA GLN A 145 -24.85 -18.79 6.23
C GLN A 145 -23.76 -18.07 7.06
N ASN A 146 -23.46 -18.57 8.26
CA ASN A 146 -22.45 -18.02 9.17
C ASN A 146 -21.04 -18.60 8.93
N ARG A 147 -20.87 -19.53 8.00
CA ARG A 147 -19.56 -20.11 7.68
C ARG A 147 -18.72 -19.12 6.87
N LEU A 148 -17.43 -19.02 7.22
CA LEU A 148 -16.45 -18.18 6.51
C LEU A 148 -16.14 -18.74 5.12
N VAL A 149 -16.01 -17.86 4.12
CA VAL A 149 -15.72 -18.20 2.73
C VAL A 149 -14.37 -18.92 2.60
N LYS A 150 -13.34 -18.50 3.34
CA LYS A 150 -12.03 -19.18 3.34
C LYS A 150 -12.06 -20.63 3.85
N ASN A 151 -13.09 -21.02 4.61
CA ASN A 151 -13.26 -22.38 5.16
C ASN A 151 -14.17 -23.27 4.30
N LEU A 152 -14.55 -22.80 3.11
CA LEU A 152 -15.35 -23.53 2.14
C LEU A 152 -14.46 -24.31 1.17
N SER A 153 -14.94 -25.44 0.64
CA SER A 153 -14.27 -26.11 -0.48
C SER A 153 -14.32 -25.24 -1.74
N GLY A 154 -13.41 -25.43 -2.70
CA GLY A 154 -13.42 -24.69 -3.95
C GLY A 154 -14.74 -24.78 -4.72
N GLY A 155 -15.40 -25.95 -4.68
CA GLY A 155 -16.75 -26.14 -5.22
C GLY A 155 -17.80 -25.32 -4.48
N GLN A 156 -17.79 -25.31 -3.15
CA GLN A 156 -18.70 -24.47 -2.34
C GLN A 156 -18.48 -22.97 -2.60
N GLN A 157 -17.22 -22.51 -2.68
CA GLN A 157 -16.89 -21.13 -3.03
C GLN A 157 -17.42 -20.75 -4.42
N ARG A 158 -17.30 -21.64 -5.39
CA ARG A 158 -17.87 -21.45 -6.73
C ARG A 158 -19.39 -21.33 -6.69
N ARG A 159 -20.08 -22.15 -5.89
CA ARG A 159 -21.53 -22.05 -5.68
C ARG A 159 -21.94 -20.74 -4.99
N VAL A 160 -21.17 -20.26 -4.01
CA VAL A 160 -21.40 -18.93 -3.40
C VAL A 160 -21.21 -17.82 -4.44
N SER A 161 -20.17 -17.91 -5.27
CA SER A 161 -19.94 -16.94 -6.35
C SER A 161 -21.09 -16.93 -7.36
N PHE A 162 -21.65 -18.10 -7.67
CA PHE A 162 -22.84 -18.23 -8.52
C PHE A 162 -24.09 -17.63 -7.87
N ALA A 163 -24.31 -17.90 -6.58
CA ALA A 163 -25.42 -17.35 -5.81
C ALA A 163 -25.42 -15.80 -5.83
N VAL A 164 -24.24 -15.18 -5.67
CA VAL A 164 -24.09 -13.72 -5.77
C VAL A 164 -24.53 -13.19 -7.15
N ALA A 165 -24.24 -13.90 -8.24
CA ALA A 165 -24.64 -13.48 -9.58
C ALA A 165 -26.16 -13.59 -9.83
N LEU A 166 -26.86 -14.47 -9.09
CA LEU A 166 -28.30 -14.67 -9.16
C LEU A 166 -29.11 -13.76 -8.23
N MET A 167 -28.45 -13.11 -7.27
CA MET A 167 -29.09 -12.49 -6.12
C MET A 167 -30.12 -11.41 -6.47
N HIS A 168 -29.72 -10.50 -7.35
CA HIS A 168 -30.47 -9.28 -7.70
C HIS A 168 -31.34 -9.44 -8.95
N ASP A 169 -31.59 -10.68 -9.37
CA ASP A 169 -32.50 -11.03 -10.47
C ASP A 169 -32.24 -10.33 -11.81
N PRO A 170 -31.01 -10.41 -12.37
CA PRO A 170 -30.63 -9.64 -13.54
C PRO A 170 -31.36 -10.04 -14.83
N GLU A 171 -31.53 -9.08 -15.75
CA GLU A 171 -32.02 -9.32 -17.12
C GLU A 171 -31.04 -10.17 -17.95
N LEU A 172 -29.74 -10.00 -17.71
CA LEU A 172 -28.66 -10.74 -18.38
C LEU A 172 -27.76 -11.40 -17.34
N LEU A 173 -27.67 -12.72 -17.40
CA LEU A 173 -26.77 -13.51 -16.56
C LEU A 173 -25.60 -14.03 -17.40
N ILE A 174 -24.38 -13.75 -16.97
CA ILE A 174 -23.15 -14.20 -17.63
C ILE A 174 -22.37 -15.05 -16.65
N LEU A 175 -22.24 -16.34 -16.96
CA LEU A 175 -21.64 -17.34 -16.09
C LEU A 175 -20.41 -17.94 -16.76
N ASP A 176 -19.22 -17.68 -16.20
CA ASP A 176 -17.99 -18.28 -16.68
C ASP A 176 -17.72 -19.59 -15.93
N GLU A 177 -17.99 -20.73 -16.57
CA GLU A 177 -17.76 -22.09 -16.03
C GLU A 177 -18.43 -22.37 -14.65
N PRO A 178 -19.75 -22.15 -14.49
CA PRO A 178 -20.41 -22.22 -13.18
C PRO A 178 -20.50 -23.63 -12.59
N THR A 179 -20.44 -24.68 -13.41
CA THR A 179 -20.71 -26.09 -13.05
C THR A 179 -19.44 -26.92 -12.79
N VAL A 180 -18.26 -26.34 -12.93
CA VAL A 180 -16.98 -27.05 -12.71
C VAL A 180 -16.86 -27.46 -11.24
N GLY A 181 -16.61 -28.76 -11.00
CA GLY A 181 -16.50 -29.30 -9.64
C GLY A 181 -17.82 -29.41 -8.87
N VAL A 182 -18.97 -29.25 -9.55
CA VAL A 182 -20.31 -29.51 -9.02
C VAL A 182 -20.72 -30.95 -9.34
N ASP A 183 -21.43 -31.60 -8.42
CA ASP A 183 -21.94 -32.95 -8.63
C ASP A 183 -23.00 -33.00 -9.76
N PRO A 184 -23.21 -34.16 -10.41
CA PRO A 184 -24.13 -34.25 -11.55
C PRO A 184 -25.59 -33.90 -11.24
N LEU A 185 -26.08 -34.21 -10.03
CA LEU A 185 -27.48 -33.96 -9.65
C LEU A 185 -27.74 -32.47 -9.47
N LEU A 186 -26.87 -31.79 -8.72
CA LEU A 186 -26.96 -30.36 -8.52
C LEU A 186 -26.73 -29.59 -9.82
N ARG A 187 -25.82 -30.06 -10.68
CA ARG A 187 -25.65 -29.52 -12.04
C ARG A 187 -26.96 -29.57 -12.83
N GLN A 188 -27.66 -30.70 -12.82
CA GLN A 188 -28.96 -30.82 -13.50
C GLN A 188 -30.01 -29.89 -12.89
N SER A 189 -30.04 -29.76 -11.56
CA SER A 189 -30.92 -28.80 -10.86
C SER A 189 -30.64 -27.36 -11.28
N ILE A 190 -29.36 -26.98 -11.37
CA ILE A 190 -28.91 -25.66 -11.83
C ILE A 190 -29.42 -25.39 -13.25
N TRP A 191 -29.19 -26.32 -14.18
CA TRP A 191 -29.64 -26.16 -15.55
C TRP A 191 -31.17 -26.08 -15.67
N ASN A 192 -31.90 -26.92 -14.95
CA ASN A 192 -33.36 -26.86 -14.90
C ASN A 192 -33.85 -25.49 -14.42
N HIS A 193 -33.19 -24.90 -13.42
CA HIS A 193 -33.50 -23.57 -12.95
C HIS A 193 -33.18 -22.48 -13.99
N LEU A 194 -32.02 -22.55 -14.65
CA LEU A 194 -31.67 -21.61 -15.74
C LEU A 194 -32.67 -21.67 -16.89
N VAL A 195 -33.12 -22.87 -17.26
CA VAL A 195 -34.18 -23.06 -18.26
C VAL A 195 -35.50 -22.47 -17.76
N GLN A 196 -35.85 -22.69 -16.49
CA GLN A 196 -37.09 -22.15 -15.93
C GLN A 196 -37.12 -20.62 -15.91
N ILE A 197 -36.05 -19.95 -15.49
CA ILE A 197 -36.02 -18.48 -15.40
C ILE A 197 -35.97 -17.80 -16.78
N THR A 198 -35.59 -18.52 -17.84
CA THR A 198 -35.55 -17.98 -19.21
C THR A 198 -36.88 -18.13 -19.95
N LYS A 199 -37.77 -19.05 -19.53
CA LYS A 199 -39.08 -19.31 -20.18
C LYS A 199 -39.97 -18.08 -20.30
N ASP A 200 -39.95 -17.19 -19.30
CA ASP A 200 -40.79 -15.99 -19.30
C ASP A 200 -40.31 -14.92 -20.29
N GLY A 201 -39.17 -15.14 -20.95
CA GLY A 201 -38.60 -14.24 -21.96
C GLY A 201 -37.85 -13.02 -21.39
N ASN A 202 -37.97 -12.79 -20.08
CA ASN A 202 -37.42 -11.61 -19.40
C ASN A 202 -35.93 -11.72 -19.06
N LYS A 203 -35.40 -12.95 -18.99
CA LYS A 203 -34.00 -13.21 -18.59
C LYS A 203 -33.25 -13.91 -19.71
N THR A 204 -31.99 -13.54 -19.88
CA THR A 204 -31.10 -14.14 -20.86
C THR A 204 -29.86 -14.66 -20.16
N VAL A 205 -29.40 -15.86 -20.52
CA VAL A 205 -28.25 -16.49 -19.89
C VAL A 205 -27.17 -16.74 -20.93
N ILE A 206 -25.94 -16.32 -20.66
CA ILE A 206 -24.74 -16.70 -21.40
C ILE A 206 -23.91 -17.55 -20.46
N ILE A 207 -23.64 -18.78 -20.84
CA ILE A 207 -22.85 -19.72 -20.06
C ILE A 207 -21.66 -20.21 -20.87
N THR A 208 -20.46 -20.18 -20.30
CA THR A 208 -19.32 -20.93 -20.83
C THR A 208 -19.22 -22.25 -20.08
N THR A 209 -18.92 -23.32 -20.81
CA THR A 209 -18.66 -24.62 -20.21
C THR A 209 -17.60 -25.35 -21.01
N HIS A 210 -16.84 -26.18 -20.32
CA HIS A 210 -15.93 -27.14 -20.94
C HIS A 210 -16.59 -28.50 -21.16
N TYR A 211 -17.75 -28.74 -20.55
CA TYR A 211 -18.53 -29.96 -20.73
C TYR A 211 -19.49 -29.77 -21.91
N ILE A 212 -19.08 -30.25 -23.09
CA ILE A 212 -19.83 -30.08 -24.34
C ILE A 212 -21.28 -30.62 -24.21
N GLU A 213 -21.46 -31.69 -23.44
CA GLU A 213 -22.76 -32.30 -23.18
C GLU A 213 -23.74 -31.37 -22.42
N GLU A 214 -23.25 -30.49 -21.54
CA GLU A 214 -24.10 -29.52 -20.82
C GLU A 214 -24.75 -28.53 -21.79
N ALA A 215 -24.01 -28.11 -22.81
CA ALA A 215 -24.47 -27.15 -23.79
C ALA A 215 -25.57 -27.69 -24.72
N ARG A 216 -25.86 -29.01 -24.70
CA ARG A 216 -27.02 -29.57 -25.41
C ARG A 216 -28.35 -29.01 -24.90
N GLN A 217 -28.39 -28.56 -23.64
CA GLN A 217 -29.59 -27.97 -23.03
C GLN A 217 -29.76 -26.47 -23.38
N ALA A 218 -28.76 -25.85 -24.01
CA ALA A 218 -28.84 -24.47 -24.45
C ALA A 218 -29.73 -24.32 -25.69
N HIS A 219 -30.33 -23.15 -25.85
CA HIS A 219 -31.16 -22.82 -27.01
C HIS A 219 -30.29 -22.61 -28.25
N THR A 220 -29.14 -21.97 -28.06
CA THR A 220 -28.15 -21.69 -29.10
C THR A 220 -26.76 -21.97 -28.53
N ILE A 221 -25.87 -22.54 -29.34
CA ILE A 221 -24.47 -22.74 -28.97
C ILE A 221 -23.54 -22.05 -29.95
N GLY A 222 -22.52 -21.39 -29.40
CA GLY A 222 -21.41 -20.81 -30.14
C GLY A 222 -20.16 -21.67 -29.96
N LEU A 223 -19.62 -22.22 -31.04
CA LEU A 223 -18.39 -23.01 -31.01
C LEU A 223 -17.20 -22.12 -31.37
N MET A 224 -16.32 -21.82 -30.41
CA MET A 224 -15.21 -20.88 -30.57
C MET A 224 -13.84 -21.57 -30.60
N ARG A 225 -12.99 -21.21 -31.56
CA ARG A 225 -11.59 -21.68 -31.65
C ARG A 225 -10.68 -20.62 -32.27
N SER A 226 -9.50 -20.44 -31.67
CA SER A 226 -8.47 -19.49 -32.12
C SER A 226 -9.01 -18.07 -32.39
N GLY A 227 -9.84 -17.55 -31.49
CA GLY A 227 -10.40 -16.21 -31.60
C GLY A 227 -11.57 -16.05 -32.59
N ARG A 228 -12.02 -17.14 -33.24
CA ARG A 228 -13.10 -17.13 -34.25
C ARG A 228 -14.27 -18.01 -33.82
N LEU A 229 -15.48 -17.65 -34.25
CA LEU A 229 -16.67 -18.47 -34.10
C LEU A 229 -16.77 -19.42 -35.31
N LEU A 230 -16.80 -20.73 -35.06
CA LEU A 230 -16.87 -21.79 -36.08
C LEU A 230 -18.29 -22.05 -36.53
N ALA A 231 -19.23 -22.01 -35.59
CA ALA A 231 -20.65 -22.19 -35.82
C ALA A 231 -21.43 -21.53 -34.68
N GLU A 232 -22.62 -21.05 -34.99
CA GLU A 232 -23.56 -20.44 -34.05
C GLU A 232 -24.97 -20.89 -34.44
N GLU A 233 -25.48 -21.92 -33.78
CA GLU A 233 -26.79 -22.50 -34.11
C GLU A 233 -27.36 -23.29 -32.93
N ALA A 234 -28.63 -23.70 -33.03
CA ALA A 234 -29.21 -24.61 -32.04
C ALA A 234 -28.49 -25.98 -32.05
N PRO A 235 -28.26 -26.61 -30.88
CA PRO A 235 -27.57 -27.91 -30.79
C PRO A 235 -28.14 -29.00 -31.71
N ARG A 236 -29.47 -29.10 -31.80
CA ARG A 236 -30.15 -30.10 -32.63
C ARG A 236 -29.89 -29.88 -34.13
N THR A 237 -29.92 -28.62 -34.55
CA THR A 237 -29.65 -28.21 -35.94
C THR A 237 -28.21 -28.55 -36.33
N LEU A 238 -27.24 -28.30 -35.43
CA LEU A 238 -25.84 -28.64 -35.69
C LEU A 238 -25.61 -30.14 -35.84
N LEU A 239 -26.25 -30.97 -35.00
CA LEU A 239 -26.17 -32.43 -35.12
C LEU A 239 -26.74 -32.92 -36.46
N GLN A 240 -27.85 -32.32 -36.92
CA GLN A 240 -28.47 -32.63 -38.21
C GLN A 240 -27.60 -32.19 -39.40
N ILE A 241 -27.12 -30.94 -39.41
CA ILE A 241 -26.31 -30.37 -40.49
C ILE A 241 -25.02 -31.18 -40.72
N TYR A 242 -24.37 -31.60 -39.64
CA TYR A 242 -23.08 -32.30 -39.71
C TYR A 242 -23.20 -33.83 -39.63
N ASN A 243 -24.43 -34.36 -39.52
CA ASN A 243 -24.75 -35.77 -39.36
C ASN A 243 -23.84 -36.47 -38.35
N CYS A 244 -23.96 -36.06 -37.08
CA CYS A 244 -23.14 -36.52 -35.96
C CYS A 244 -24.01 -36.98 -34.79
N ALA A 245 -23.50 -37.93 -34.00
CA ALA A 245 -24.20 -38.43 -32.81
C ALA A 245 -23.99 -37.53 -31.59
N SER A 246 -22.86 -36.82 -31.52
CA SER A 246 -22.50 -35.94 -30.41
C SER A 246 -22.04 -34.56 -30.87
N LEU A 247 -22.18 -33.56 -29.99
CA LEU A 247 -21.68 -32.21 -30.25
C LEU A 247 -20.14 -32.16 -30.27
N GLU A 248 -19.49 -33.11 -29.60
CA GLU A 248 -18.04 -33.27 -29.61
C GLU A 248 -17.52 -33.62 -31.02
N GLU A 249 -18.19 -34.55 -31.71
CA GLU A 249 -17.88 -34.91 -33.09
C GLU A 249 -18.07 -33.72 -34.04
N VAL A 250 -19.14 -32.93 -33.85
CA VAL A 250 -19.38 -31.71 -34.63
C VAL A 250 -18.23 -30.72 -34.43
N PHE A 251 -17.85 -30.47 -33.18
CA PHE A 251 -16.74 -29.57 -32.85
C PHE A 251 -15.42 -30.06 -33.45
N LEU A 252 -15.16 -31.37 -33.44
CA LEU A 252 -13.97 -31.98 -34.02
C LEU A 252 -13.95 -31.89 -35.56
N LYS A 253 -15.08 -32.13 -36.24
CA LYS A 253 -15.22 -31.94 -37.69
C LYS A 253 -14.97 -30.48 -38.09
N LEU A 254 -15.60 -29.54 -37.40
CA LEU A 254 -15.41 -28.09 -37.63
C LEU A 254 -13.96 -27.66 -37.38
N SER A 255 -13.36 -28.18 -36.32
CA SER A 255 -11.97 -27.94 -35.96
C SER A 255 -10.99 -28.44 -37.03
N ARG A 256 -11.21 -29.62 -37.60
CA ARG A 256 -10.38 -30.15 -38.70
C ARG A 256 -10.52 -29.34 -39.98
N LYS A 257 -11.76 -28.94 -40.34
CA LYS A 257 -12.00 -28.06 -41.49
C LYS A 257 -11.24 -26.73 -41.34
N GLN A 258 -11.30 -26.09 -40.18
CA GLN A 258 -10.54 -24.84 -39.94
C GLN A 258 -9.02 -25.03 -40.12
N GLY A 259 -8.46 -26.17 -39.69
CA GLY A 259 -7.05 -26.49 -39.89
C GLY A 259 -6.65 -26.71 -41.36
N GLN A 260 -7.59 -27.14 -42.21
CA GLN A 260 -7.38 -27.35 -43.64
C GLN A 260 -7.50 -26.06 -44.47
N TYR A 261 -8.28 -25.07 -44.02
CA TYR A 261 -8.42 -23.76 -44.68
C TYR A 261 -7.38 -22.71 -44.25
N ALA A 262 -6.23 -23.12 -43.72
CA ALA A 262 -5.10 -22.23 -43.43
C ALA A 262 -4.27 -21.85 -44.70
N GLN A 263 -4.90 -21.88 -45.87
CA GLN A 263 -4.46 -21.19 -47.10
C GLN A 263 -5.59 -20.25 -47.55
N PRO A 264 -5.29 -19.04 -48.05
CA PRO A 264 -6.30 -17.99 -48.26
C PRO A 264 -7.25 -18.37 -49.41
N PRO A 265 -8.57 -18.29 -49.24
CA PRO A 265 -9.50 -18.55 -50.35
C PRO A 265 -9.75 -17.28 -51.16
N THR A 266 -9.61 -17.43 -52.48
CA THR A 266 -10.05 -16.53 -53.54
C THR A 266 -11.58 -16.42 -53.58
N GLU A 267 -12.05 -15.20 -53.86
CA GLU A 267 -13.46 -14.82 -53.97
C GLU A 267 -14.23 -15.66 -55.00
N LEU A 268 -15.44 -16.10 -54.64
CA LEU A 268 -16.45 -16.57 -55.58
C LEU A 268 -17.79 -15.92 -55.24
N ASN A 269 -18.18 -14.97 -56.11
CA ASN A 269 -19.48 -14.32 -56.18
C ASN A 269 -20.55 -15.33 -56.61
N ILE A 270 -21.63 -15.47 -55.84
CA ILE A 270 -22.92 -15.94 -56.37
C ILE A 270 -24.04 -15.07 -55.78
N SER A 271 -24.76 -14.45 -56.71
CA SER A 271 -25.88 -13.55 -56.57
C SER A 271 -27.24 -14.27 -56.50
N ASN A 272 -28.22 -13.57 -55.90
CA ASN A 272 -29.69 -13.68 -56.09
C ASN A 272 -30.36 -14.92 -55.46
N ASN A 273 -31.58 -14.92 -54.92
CA ASN A 273 -32.73 -14.00 -54.78
C ASN A 273 -33.61 -14.59 -53.64
N ILE A 274 -34.61 -13.85 -53.13
CA ILE A 274 -36.02 -14.30 -52.87
C ILE A 274 -36.72 -13.53 -51.72
N SER A 275 -37.73 -12.76 -52.17
CA SER A 275 -39.03 -12.35 -51.60
C SER A 275 -39.27 -12.11 -50.10
N LEU A 276 -39.71 -10.88 -49.83
CA LEU A 276 -40.43 -10.38 -48.65
C LEU A 276 -41.86 -10.93 -48.56
N ILE A 277 -42.29 -11.35 -47.36
CA ILE A 277 -43.70 -11.52 -46.98
C ILE A 277 -43.93 -10.78 -45.65
N ASN A 278 -44.92 -9.89 -45.65
CA ASN A 278 -45.41 -9.09 -44.51
C ASN A 278 -46.38 -9.92 -43.64
N GLY A 279 -46.27 -9.78 -42.31
CA GLY A 279 -47.23 -10.33 -41.34
C GLY A 279 -47.38 -9.43 -40.10
N LYS A 280 -48.62 -9.07 -39.78
CA LYS A 280 -49.10 -8.11 -38.77
C LYS A 280 -48.83 -8.55 -37.32
N SER A 281 -48.56 -7.60 -36.42
CA SER A 281 -48.50 -7.81 -34.96
C SER A 281 -49.83 -7.46 -34.28
N LEU A 282 -50.35 -8.37 -33.44
CA LEU A 282 -51.46 -8.13 -32.52
C LEU A 282 -50.94 -7.71 -31.14
N SER A 283 -51.66 -6.75 -30.55
CA SER A 283 -51.50 -6.20 -29.21
C SER A 283 -51.95 -7.19 -28.12
N GLY A 284 -51.22 -7.24 -27.01
CA GLY A 284 -51.56 -8.03 -25.82
C GLY A 284 -51.08 -7.36 -24.54
N THR A 285 -52.03 -6.80 -23.80
CA THR A 285 -51.95 -6.13 -22.50
C THR A 285 -51.51 -7.08 -21.39
N LYS A 286 -50.65 -6.65 -20.46
CA LYS A 286 -50.42 -7.34 -19.17
C LYS A 286 -50.67 -6.38 -18.01
N ALA A 287 -51.58 -6.81 -17.14
CA ALA A 287 -51.91 -6.22 -15.85
C ALA A 287 -50.89 -6.70 -14.79
N ASN A 288 -50.51 -5.81 -13.87
CA ASN A 288 -49.75 -6.15 -12.66
C ASN A 288 -50.62 -5.85 -11.43
N SER A 289 -50.80 -6.86 -10.58
CA SER A 289 -51.34 -6.76 -9.22
C SER A 289 -50.19 -6.58 -8.24
N ILE A 290 -50.20 -5.48 -7.47
CA ILE A 290 -49.21 -5.14 -6.44
C ILE A 290 -49.80 -5.54 -5.07
N LEU A 291 -48.98 -6.16 -4.23
CA LEU A 291 -49.21 -6.39 -2.80
C LEU A 291 -48.34 -5.39 -2.02
N ASP A 292 -48.98 -4.59 -1.17
CA ASP A 292 -48.38 -3.53 -0.36
C ASP A 292 -47.56 -4.08 0.82
N CYS A 293 -46.47 -3.38 1.15
CA CYS A 293 -45.63 -3.61 2.33
C CYS A 293 -45.56 -2.31 3.15
N ASP A 294 -45.87 -2.40 4.43
CA ASP A 294 -46.29 -1.29 5.31
C ASP A 294 -45.12 -0.52 6.00
N ASP A 295 -43.95 -0.44 5.36
CA ASP A 295 -42.77 0.21 5.97
C ASP A 295 -41.93 1.03 4.97
N CYS A 296 -42.55 1.55 3.92
CA CYS A 296 -41.88 2.39 2.92
C CYS A 296 -42.65 3.70 2.72
N GLY A 297 -42.09 4.81 3.20
CA GLY A 297 -42.42 6.11 2.65
C GLY A 297 -42.13 6.13 1.15
N ASP A 298 -43.13 6.49 0.37
CA ASP A 298 -43.17 6.65 -1.10
C ASP A 298 -42.32 5.66 -1.94
N PHE A 299 -43.04 4.70 -2.55
CA PHE A 299 -42.55 3.64 -3.46
C PHE A 299 -41.80 4.14 -4.73
N THR A 300 -41.66 5.46 -4.91
CA THR A 300 -40.90 6.07 -6.02
C THR A 300 -39.45 6.41 -5.68
N ASP A 301 -39.05 6.40 -4.39
CA ASP A 301 -37.68 6.72 -3.98
C ASP A 301 -36.72 5.52 -3.89
N CYS A 302 -37.21 4.28 -3.99
CA CYS A 302 -36.37 3.07 -4.08
C CYS A 302 -35.57 2.95 -5.40
N TYR A 303 -35.81 3.83 -6.38
CA TYR A 303 -35.20 3.74 -7.71
C TYR A 303 -33.97 4.64 -7.92
N LYS A 304 -33.59 5.47 -6.94
CA LYS A 304 -32.34 6.25 -6.97
C LYS A 304 -31.30 5.58 -6.07
N ILE A 305 -30.56 4.61 -6.63
CA ILE A 305 -29.29 4.16 -6.01
C ILE A 305 -28.34 5.37 -6.05
N THR A 306 -28.28 6.11 -4.95
CA THR A 306 -27.30 7.18 -4.77
C THR A 306 -25.92 6.54 -4.65
N SER A 307 -24.90 7.20 -5.21
CA SER A 307 -23.48 6.80 -5.03
C SER A 307 -23.13 6.54 -3.56
N TRP A 308 -23.82 7.23 -2.66
CA TRP A 308 -23.68 7.09 -1.21
C TRP A 308 -23.94 5.67 -0.68
N GLY A 309 -24.97 4.97 -1.17
CA GLY A 309 -25.27 3.60 -0.73
C GLY A 309 -24.15 2.62 -1.06
N LYS A 310 -23.55 2.75 -2.26
CA LYS A 310 -22.42 1.94 -2.70
C LYS A 310 -21.15 2.25 -1.89
N ILE A 311 -20.87 3.53 -1.65
CA ILE A 311 -19.73 3.96 -0.83
C ILE A 311 -19.87 3.41 0.60
N LYS A 312 -21.07 3.47 1.20
CA LYS A 312 -21.33 2.90 2.53
C LYS A 312 -21.03 1.39 2.56
N ALA A 313 -21.48 0.63 1.56
CA ALA A 313 -21.20 -0.80 1.46
C ALA A 313 -19.70 -1.10 1.32
N LEU A 314 -18.96 -0.32 0.52
CA LEU A 314 -17.52 -0.44 0.36
C LEU A 314 -16.76 -0.12 1.66
N LEU A 315 -17.15 0.93 2.38
CA LEU A 315 -16.57 1.30 3.67
C LEU A 315 -16.82 0.21 4.71
N GLN A 316 -18.07 -0.24 4.84
CA GLN A 316 -18.43 -1.32 5.75
C GLN A 316 -17.63 -2.59 5.45
N LYS A 317 -17.46 -2.93 4.17
CA LYS A 317 -16.60 -4.04 3.75
C LYS A 317 -15.16 -3.86 4.23
N ASN A 318 -14.54 -2.72 3.97
CA ASN A 318 -13.14 -2.46 4.36
C ASN A 318 -12.96 -2.54 5.89
N PHE A 319 -13.85 -1.90 6.66
CA PHE A 319 -13.80 -1.93 8.14
C PHE A 319 -14.03 -3.33 8.71
N LEU A 320 -14.99 -4.08 8.15
CA LEU A 320 -15.25 -5.45 8.60
C LEU A 320 -14.05 -6.36 8.34
N ARG A 321 -13.40 -6.23 7.17
CA ARG A 321 -12.17 -6.95 6.85
C ARG A 321 -11.05 -6.61 7.82
N MET A 322 -10.90 -5.33 8.15
CA MET A 322 -9.94 -4.83 9.13
C MET A 322 -10.17 -5.44 10.52
N TRP A 323 -11.41 -5.41 11.00
CA TRP A 323 -11.77 -5.91 12.33
C TRP A 323 -11.58 -7.43 12.48
N ARG A 324 -11.84 -8.20 11.43
CA ARG A 324 -11.70 -9.67 11.45
C ARG A 324 -10.25 -10.14 11.43
N ASN A 325 -9.34 -9.32 10.92
CA ASN A 325 -7.92 -9.60 10.91
C ASN A 325 -7.21 -8.91 12.09
N ILE A 326 -7.73 -9.12 13.31
CA ILE A 326 -7.26 -8.42 14.52
C ILE A 326 -5.77 -8.61 14.79
N GLY A 327 -5.22 -9.80 14.50
CA GLY A 327 -3.79 -10.07 14.67
C GLY A 327 -2.92 -9.19 13.76
N VAL A 328 -3.33 -9.02 12.49
CA VAL A 328 -2.64 -8.14 11.55
C VAL A 328 -2.80 -6.68 11.96
N MET A 329 -3.98 -6.28 12.44
CA MET A 329 -4.22 -4.92 12.91
C MET A 329 -3.41 -4.56 14.16
N LEU A 330 -3.34 -5.47 15.13
CA LEU A 330 -2.49 -5.30 16.31
C LEU A 330 -1.02 -5.14 15.89
N PHE A 331 -0.55 -5.94 14.94
CA PHE A 331 0.80 -5.80 14.40
C PHE A 331 1.02 -4.44 13.71
N ILE A 332 0.05 -3.99 12.90
CA ILE A 332 0.11 -2.68 12.20
C ILE A 332 0.23 -1.51 13.18
N PHE A 333 -0.44 -1.57 14.34
CA PHE A 333 -0.34 -0.53 15.37
C PHE A 333 0.85 -0.71 16.31
N ALA A 334 1.29 -1.94 16.57
CA ALA A 334 2.46 -2.22 17.40
C ALA A 334 3.78 -1.88 16.69
N LEU A 335 3.85 -2.04 15.37
CA LEU A 335 5.05 -1.80 14.57
C LEU A 335 5.63 -0.37 14.73
N PRO A 336 4.86 0.73 14.59
CA PRO A 336 5.39 2.09 14.80
C PRO A 336 5.89 2.30 16.24
N VAL A 337 5.18 1.75 17.22
CA VAL A 337 5.58 1.84 18.65
C VAL A 337 6.90 1.12 18.87
N MET A 338 7.05 -0.09 18.34
CA MET A 338 8.29 -0.86 18.40
C MET A 338 9.45 -0.11 17.72
N GLN A 339 9.21 0.50 16.55
CA GLN A 339 10.22 1.30 15.85
C GLN A 339 10.67 2.51 16.67
N VAL A 340 9.74 3.23 17.29
CA VAL A 340 10.05 4.37 18.18
C VAL A 340 10.84 3.91 19.41
N ILE A 341 10.41 2.83 20.07
CA ILE A 341 11.12 2.30 21.26
C ILE A 341 12.54 1.88 20.89
N LEU A 342 12.72 1.13 19.81
CA LEU A 342 14.04 0.71 19.35
C LEU A 342 14.91 1.91 19.00
N PHE A 343 14.35 2.93 18.34
CA PHE A 343 15.06 4.15 17.99
C PHE A 343 15.54 4.89 19.24
N CYS A 344 14.65 5.23 20.18
CA CYS A 344 14.99 6.02 21.36
C CYS A 344 15.89 5.27 22.37
N LEU A 345 15.84 3.95 22.40
CA LEU A 345 16.74 3.14 23.24
C LEU A 345 18.12 2.92 22.61
N ALA A 346 18.20 2.85 21.28
CA ALA A 346 19.45 2.58 20.58
C ALA A 346 20.25 3.84 20.23
N ILE A 347 19.59 4.99 20.02
CA ILE A 347 20.21 6.20 19.48
C ILE A 347 20.10 7.35 20.49
N GLY A 348 21.22 8.06 20.70
CA GLY A 348 21.28 9.39 21.32
C GLY A 348 21.46 9.45 22.84
N ARG A 349 21.77 8.33 23.50
CA ARG A 349 22.34 8.33 24.86
C ARG A 349 23.87 8.41 24.80
N ASP A 350 24.46 9.15 25.74
CA ASP A 350 25.91 9.20 25.89
C ASP A 350 26.44 7.82 26.32
N PRO A 351 27.52 7.30 25.69
CA PRO A 351 28.14 6.05 26.08
C PRO A 351 28.68 6.10 27.51
N THR A 352 28.37 5.07 28.28
CA THR A 352 28.82 4.88 29.67
C THR A 352 29.83 3.74 29.77
N GLY A 353 30.66 3.74 30.81
CA GLY A 353 31.60 2.65 31.06
C GLY A 353 32.81 2.60 30.11
N LEU A 354 33.22 3.74 29.57
CA LEU A 354 34.38 3.85 28.70
C LEU A 354 35.67 3.72 29.53
N LYS A 355 36.46 2.68 29.29
CA LYS A 355 37.73 2.47 30.00
C LYS A 355 38.79 3.46 29.53
N LEU A 356 39.45 4.11 30.49
CA LEU A 356 40.50 5.08 30.28
C LEU A 356 41.77 4.59 30.97
N ALA A 357 42.83 4.36 30.21
CA ALA A 357 44.13 3.96 30.71
C ALA A 357 44.84 5.17 31.34
N ILE A 358 45.17 5.10 32.63
CA ILE A 358 45.80 6.19 33.35
C ILE A 358 47.20 5.78 33.76
N VAL A 359 48.16 6.62 33.43
CA VAL A 359 49.53 6.52 33.90
C VAL A 359 49.80 7.80 34.68
N ASN A 360 49.93 7.68 35.99
CA ASN A 360 50.21 8.81 36.87
C ASN A 360 51.55 8.60 37.55
N HIS A 361 52.61 9.21 37.02
CA HIS A 361 53.97 9.07 37.56
C HIS A 361 54.24 9.94 38.79
N GLU A 362 53.31 10.80 39.20
CA GLU A 362 53.40 11.48 40.51
C GLU A 362 53.12 10.54 41.70
N MET A 363 52.67 9.31 41.42
CA MET A 363 52.31 8.33 42.43
C MET A 363 53.02 7.00 42.19
N SER A 364 53.36 6.30 43.27
CA SER A 364 53.83 4.92 43.18
C SER A 364 52.69 4.02 42.73
N TYR A 365 52.88 3.33 41.61
CA TYR A 365 51.93 2.35 41.06
C TYR A 365 51.52 1.27 42.08
N GLU A 366 52.39 0.95 43.05
CA GLU A 366 52.12 -0.08 44.08
C GLU A 366 51.15 0.39 45.16
N ASN A 367 51.13 1.69 45.47
CA ASN A 367 50.22 2.31 46.44
C ASN A 367 49.13 3.07 45.66
N MET A 368 48.14 2.33 45.17
CA MET A 368 47.03 2.79 44.31
C MET A 368 46.03 3.77 44.99
N SER A 369 46.47 4.59 45.94
CA SER A 369 45.63 5.52 46.70
C SER A 369 45.83 6.95 46.19
N CYS A 370 44.98 7.47 45.30
CA CYS A 370 45.03 8.89 44.93
C CYS A 370 44.49 9.76 46.08
N PRO A 371 45.31 10.50 46.85
CA PRO A 371 44.78 11.38 47.88
C PRO A 371 44.13 12.58 47.20
N VAL A 372 42.89 12.91 47.60
CA VAL A 372 42.16 14.07 47.07
C VAL A 372 42.03 15.10 48.19
N SER A 373 42.60 16.29 47.95
CA SER A 373 42.39 17.46 48.81
C SER A 373 41.42 18.42 48.15
N THR A 374 40.37 18.83 48.89
CA THR A 374 39.39 19.83 48.45
C THR A 374 39.75 21.26 48.88
N ASN A 375 40.73 21.41 49.76
CA ASN A 375 41.19 22.70 50.27
C ASN A 375 42.07 23.44 49.23
N CYS A 376 42.49 24.68 49.52
CA CYS A 376 43.52 25.38 48.75
C CYS A 376 44.90 24.74 49.02
N SER A 377 45.10 23.54 48.50
CA SER A 377 46.35 22.82 48.52
C SER A 377 46.74 22.48 47.08
N PHE A 378 48.00 22.72 46.76
CA PHE A 378 48.60 22.39 45.47
C PHE A 378 49.39 21.08 45.57
N SER A 379 48.84 20.08 46.26
CA SER A 379 49.44 18.74 46.36
C SER A 379 48.62 17.74 45.55
N TYR A 380 49.28 16.90 44.76
CA TYR A 380 48.66 15.86 43.92
C TYR A 380 47.52 16.40 43.03
N LEU A 381 47.82 17.43 42.24
CA LEU A 381 46.83 18.04 41.34
C LEU A 381 46.33 17.06 40.28
N SER A 382 47.16 16.09 39.85
CA SER A 382 46.72 14.98 39.00
C SER A 382 45.56 14.19 39.63
N CYS A 383 45.67 13.81 40.90
CA CYS A 383 44.61 13.10 41.63
C CYS A 383 43.34 13.93 41.80
N ARG A 384 43.47 15.23 42.06
CA ARG A 384 42.33 16.14 42.13
C ARG A 384 41.61 16.23 40.78
N TYR A 385 42.33 16.37 39.68
CA TYR A 385 41.73 16.35 38.34
C TYR A 385 41.07 15.01 38.00
N LEU A 386 41.73 13.88 38.30
CA LEU A 386 41.16 12.54 38.10
C LEU A 386 39.83 12.35 38.85
N ASN A 387 39.60 13.07 39.96
CA ASN A 387 38.32 13.06 40.68
C ASN A 387 37.18 13.77 39.94
N PHE A 388 37.48 14.73 39.06
CA PHE A 388 36.51 15.40 38.18
C PHE A 388 36.16 14.59 36.93
N LEU A 389 36.87 13.48 36.68
CA LEU A 389 36.47 12.50 35.68
C LEU A 389 35.31 11.67 36.25
N ASP A 390 34.15 11.79 35.62
CA ASP A 390 32.95 11.05 35.99
C ASP A 390 33.16 9.53 35.91
N ASN A 391 32.88 8.84 37.02
CA ASN A 391 33.08 7.40 37.18
C ASN A 391 32.05 6.57 36.42
N GLU A 392 30.88 7.13 36.11
CA GLU A 392 29.84 6.41 35.36
C GLU A 392 30.17 6.36 33.86
N THR A 393 30.66 7.47 33.31
CA THR A 393 31.09 7.55 31.91
C THR A 393 32.50 7.02 31.67
N MET A 394 33.47 7.32 32.54
CA MET A 394 34.89 7.00 32.36
C MET A 394 35.44 6.09 33.48
N ILE A 395 35.64 4.82 33.16
CA ILE A 395 36.22 3.84 34.08
C ILE A 395 37.74 3.96 34.07
N LYS A 396 38.31 4.36 35.20
CA LYS A 396 39.74 4.60 35.38
C LYS A 396 40.48 3.28 35.60
N THR A 397 41.40 2.95 34.70
CA THR A 397 42.28 1.76 34.78
C THR A 397 43.73 2.19 34.80
N TYR A 398 44.46 1.90 35.86
CA TYR A 398 45.83 2.39 36.02
C TYR A 398 46.86 1.42 35.42
N TYR A 399 47.93 1.98 34.85
CA TYR A 399 49.03 1.27 34.21
C TYR A 399 50.38 1.82 34.69
N PRO A 400 51.44 0.99 34.72
CA PRO A 400 52.74 1.40 35.24
C PRO A 400 53.52 2.32 34.29
N ASP A 401 53.34 2.18 32.98
CA ASP A 401 54.11 2.90 31.97
C ASP A 401 53.24 3.35 30.78
N PRO A 402 53.63 4.42 30.07
CA PRO A 402 52.89 4.92 28.91
C PRO A 402 52.75 3.90 27.78
N GLU A 403 53.77 3.07 27.53
CA GLU A 403 53.74 2.08 26.45
C GLU A 403 52.72 0.98 26.73
N SER A 404 52.65 0.45 27.95
CA SER A 404 51.64 -0.55 28.32
C SER A 404 50.23 0.04 28.31
N ALA A 405 50.06 1.31 28.67
CA ALA A 405 48.78 2.01 28.58
C ALA A 405 48.35 2.27 27.12
N MET A 406 49.27 2.69 26.25
CA MET A 406 49.00 2.84 24.82
C MET A 406 48.75 1.48 24.15
N GLU A 407 49.45 0.44 24.57
CA GLU A 407 49.23 -0.93 24.11
C GLU A 407 47.84 -1.44 24.52
N ALA A 408 47.32 -1.04 25.69
CA ALA A 408 45.95 -1.31 26.09
C ALA A 408 44.94 -0.68 25.10
N VAL A 409 45.18 0.56 24.65
CA VAL A 409 44.35 1.19 23.62
C VAL A 409 44.51 0.48 22.28
N ARG A 410 45.73 0.15 21.85
CA ARG A 410 45.99 -0.60 20.60
C ARG A 410 45.30 -1.97 20.59
N ARG A 411 45.17 -2.63 21.75
CA ARG A 411 44.47 -3.91 21.92
C ARG A 411 42.96 -3.76 22.11
N GLY A 412 42.44 -2.54 22.18
CA GLY A 412 41.02 -2.26 22.41
C GLY A 412 40.53 -2.51 23.83
N SER A 413 41.43 -2.60 24.83
CA SER A 413 41.04 -2.73 26.24
C SER A 413 40.76 -1.38 26.93
N ALA A 414 41.18 -0.27 26.32
CA ALA A 414 40.86 1.10 26.71
C ALA A 414 40.56 1.97 25.48
N TRP A 415 39.77 3.04 25.66
CA TRP A 415 39.40 3.99 24.59
C TRP A 415 40.36 5.18 24.49
N GLY A 416 41.23 5.34 25.47
CA GLY A 416 42.26 6.36 25.47
C GLY A 416 43.20 6.23 26.66
N THR A 417 44.31 6.95 26.58
CA THR A 417 45.36 7.01 27.60
C THR A 417 45.51 8.44 28.10
N LEU A 418 45.56 8.62 29.42
CA LEU A 418 45.99 9.85 30.09
C LEU A 418 47.33 9.60 30.77
N TYR A 419 48.28 10.49 30.53
CA TYR A 419 49.60 10.45 31.12
C TYR A 419 49.90 11.74 31.89
N PHE A 420 50.31 11.57 33.14
CA PHE A 420 50.88 12.61 34.00
C PHE A 420 52.35 12.30 34.25
N THR A 421 53.21 13.30 34.07
CA THR A 421 54.65 13.24 34.32
C THR A 421 54.97 13.12 35.82
N GLU A 422 56.23 12.78 36.16
CA GLU A 422 56.68 12.63 37.55
C GLU A 422 56.56 13.92 38.38
N ASN A 423 56.77 15.09 37.75
CA ASN A 423 56.76 16.39 38.41
C ASN A 423 55.55 17.26 38.00
N PHE A 424 54.43 16.64 37.60
CA PHE A 424 53.29 17.37 37.03
C PHE A 424 52.74 18.47 37.95
N THR A 425 52.54 18.20 39.25
CA THR A 425 51.99 19.17 40.20
C THR A 425 52.93 20.36 40.38
N ASP A 426 54.22 20.10 40.64
CA ASP A 426 55.22 21.15 40.86
C ASP A 426 55.43 21.99 39.60
N ALA A 427 55.50 21.36 38.43
CA ALA A 427 55.61 22.05 37.15
C ALA A 427 54.36 22.88 36.84
N LEU A 428 53.16 22.37 37.13
CA LEU A 428 51.92 23.10 36.93
C LEU A 428 51.82 24.32 37.87
N VAL A 429 52.28 24.20 39.12
CA VAL A 429 52.37 25.33 40.06
C VAL A 429 53.40 26.35 39.58
N ALA A 430 54.59 25.90 39.16
CA ALA A 430 55.63 26.77 38.59
C ALA A 430 55.15 27.50 37.33
N ARG A 431 54.40 26.81 36.46
CA ARG A 431 53.74 27.40 35.29
C ARG A 431 52.75 28.49 35.67
N MET A 432 51.95 28.29 36.73
CA MET A 432 51.03 29.32 37.22
C MET A 432 51.76 30.53 37.83
N ALA A 433 52.87 30.30 38.53
CA ALA A 433 53.63 31.36 39.21
C ALA A 433 54.49 32.20 38.27
N LEU A 434 55.20 31.56 37.33
CA LEU A 434 56.13 32.21 36.39
C LEU A 434 55.40 32.80 35.19
N GLY A 435 54.29 32.21 34.76
CA GLY A 435 53.43 32.73 33.69
C GLY A 435 54.18 32.93 32.37
N ARG A 436 54.65 34.15 32.10
CA ARG A 436 55.41 34.49 30.89
C ARG A 436 56.87 34.03 30.94
N ASP A 437 57.41 33.85 32.14
CA ASP A 437 58.82 33.53 32.36
C ASP A 437 59.05 32.02 32.56
N SER A 438 58.04 31.17 32.26
CA SER A 438 58.17 29.71 32.31
C SER A 438 59.09 29.18 31.21
N ASP A 439 60.04 28.34 31.61
CA ASP A 439 60.94 27.62 30.71
C ASP A 439 60.24 26.41 30.03
N GLU A 440 60.85 25.90 28.95
CA GLU A 440 60.27 24.83 28.12
C GLU A 440 60.10 23.51 28.90
N GLU A 441 60.99 23.20 29.84
CA GLU A 441 60.89 22.01 30.69
C GLU A 441 59.69 22.10 31.63
N THR A 442 59.50 23.25 32.31
CA THR A 442 58.29 23.51 33.11
C THR A 442 57.01 23.38 32.29
N LEU A 443 57.00 23.87 31.05
CA LEU A 443 55.84 23.76 30.16
C LEU A 443 55.55 22.29 29.81
N ASP A 444 56.54 21.53 29.35
CA ASP A 444 56.40 20.11 28.97
C ASP A 444 55.98 19.23 30.17
N GLN A 445 56.60 19.44 31.34
CA GLN A 445 56.29 18.68 32.56
C GLN A 445 54.88 18.98 33.09
N SER A 446 54.30 20.15 32.79
CA SER A 446 52.95 20.53 33.22
C SER A 446 51.83 20.07 32.28
N GLU A 447 52.14 19.37 31.19
CA GLU A 447 51.15 18.90 30.22
C GLU A 447 50.57 17.53 30.58
N ILE A 448 49.24 17.42 30.46
CA ILE A 448 48.56 16.12 30.49
C ILE A 448 48.54 15.59 29.06
N ARG A 449 49.29 14.52 28.80
CA ARG A 449 49.34 13.92 27.45
C ARG A 449 48.19 12.94 27.29
N VAL A 450 47.42 13.10 26.21
CA VAL A 450 46.22 12.31 25.94
C VAL A 450 46.32 11.66 24.55
N TRP A 451 46.16 10.34 24.50
CA TRP A 451 46.03 9.59 23.25
C TRP A 451 44.65 8.93 23.21
N LEU A 452 43.82 9.27 22.24
CA LEU A 452 42.47 8.72 22.11
C LEU A 452 42.37 7.76 20.92
N ASP A 453 41.57 6.71 21.06
CA ASP A 453 41.13 5.92 19.93
C ASP A 453 40.05 6.68 19.15
N MET A 454 40.42 7.12 17.94
CA MET A 454 39.54 7.84 17.02
C MET A 454 38.90 6.92 15.97
N SER A 455 39.07 5.60 16.07
CA SER A 455 38.42 4.63 15.18
C SER A 455 36.89 4.70 15.27
N ASN A 456 36.36 5.04 16.46
CA ASN A 456 34.98 5.45 16.66
C ASN A 456 34.91 6.96 16.94
N GLN A 457 34.57 7.74 15.90
CA GLN A 457 34.53 9.19 15.97
C GLN A 457 33.64 9.73 17.10
N GLN A 458 32.48 9.10 17.36
CA GLN A 458 31.54 9.59 18.38
C GLN A 458 32.12 9.44 19.79
N VAL A 459 32.70 8.27 20.08
CA VAL A 459 33.36 8.00 21.36
C VAL A 459 34.59 8.90 21.54
N GLY A 460 35.45 8.99 20.51
CA GLY A 460 36.66 9.80 20.56
C GLY A 460 36.40 11.30 20.76
N LEU A 461 35.46 11.89 20.00
CA LEU A 461 35.11 13.30 20.15
C LEU A 461 34.42 13.60 21.49
N MET A 462 33.56 12.69 21.97
CA MET A 462 32.95 12.83 23.30
C MET A 462 34.00 12.78 24.41
N LEU A 463 34.90 11.80 24.38
CA LEU A 463 35.98 11.70 25.37
C LEU A 463 36.85 12.95 25.37
N ALA A 464 37.26 13.44 24.19
CA ALA A 464 38.02 14.67 24.07
C ALA A 464 37.30 15.88 24.72
N ARG A 465 36.00 16.05 24.42
CA ARG A 465 35.17 17.12 25.01
C ARG A 465 35.07 16.98 26.53
N ASN A 466 34.74 15.79 27.01
CA ASN A 466 34.52 15.55 28.44
C ASN A 466 35.82 15.73 29.24
N LEU A 467 36.97 15.29 28.74
CA LEU A 467 38.28 15.54 29.37
C LEU A 467 38.57 17.04 29.51
N GLN A 468 38.32 17.82 28.47
CA GLN A 468 38.51 19.29 28.52
C GLN A 468 37.55 19.97 29.50
N TYR A 469 36.28 19.54 29.54
CA TYR A 469 35.28 20.08 30.48
C TYR A 469 35.62 19.72 31.93
N SER A 470 35.98 18.47 32.20
CA SER A 470 36.45 18.04 33.53
C SER A 470 37.69 18.82 33.96
N TYR A 471 38.61 19.16 33.05
CA TYR A 471 39.79 19.96 33.39
C TYR A 471 39.43 21.40 33.75
N ARG A 472 38.52 22.02 33.00
CA ARG A 472 37.99 23.36 33.32
C ARG A 472 37.33 23.37 34.69
N ASP A 473 36.53 22.35 35.00
CA ASP A 473 35.79 22.27 36.25
C ASP A 473 36.74 22.02 37.44
N PHE A 474 37.77 21.17 37.24
CA PHE A 474 38.91 21.04 38.16
C PHE A 474 39.61 22.38 38.44
N ALA A 475 39.94 23.14 37.40
CA ALA A 475 40.65 24.40 37.55
C ALA A 475 39.79 25.46 38.26
N LYS A 476 38.48 25.50 37.97
CA LYS A 476 37.53 26.36 38.69
C LYS A 476 37.41 26.00 40.16
N ASP A 477 37.33 24.70 40.46
CA ASP A 477 37.27 24.21 41.83
C ASP A 477 38.52 24.63 42.62
N LEU A 478 39.72 24.42 42.05
CA LEU A 478 40.98 24.83 42.68
C LEU A 478 41.04 26.34 42.95
N LEU A 479 40.68 27.16 41.95
CA LEU A 479 40.65 28.62 42.11
C LEU A 479 39.63 29.05 43.18
N SER A 480 38.46 28.41 43.20
CA SER A 480 37.42 28.70 44.19
C SER A 480 37.87 28.36 45.61
N ALA A 481 38.54 27.23 45.80
CA ALA A 481 39.09 26.80 47.09
C ALA A 481 40.15 27.79 47.60
N CYS A 482 40.91 28.41 46.68
CA CYS A 482 41.92 29.42 46.96
C CYS A 482 41.38 30.86 47.01
N GLN A 483 40.06 31.06 47.01
CA GLN A 483 39.42 32.39 47.01
C GLN A 483 39.87 33.29 45.84
N GLN A 484 40.27 32.66 44.73
CA GLN A 484 40.62 33.34 43.48
C GLN A 484 39.39 33.44 42.57
N ASN A 485 39.48 34.33 41.58
CA ASN A 485 38.41 34.48 40.61
C ASN A 485 38.37 33.26 39.68
N THR A 486 37.29 32.47 39.74
CA THR A 486 37.10 31.25 38.93
C THR A 486 37.10 31.50 37.43
N LYS A 487 36.88 32.74 36.98
CA LYS A 487 37.00 33.13 35.58
C LYS A 487 38.41 33.02 35.02
N LEU A 488 39.44 32.92 35.87
CA LEU A 488 40.82 32.70 35.41
C LEU A 488 41.02 31.31 34.77
N ALA A 489 40.17 30.34 35.09
CA ALA A 489 40.17 29.01 34.47
C ALA A 489 39.38 28.93 33.16
N ASP A 490 38.58 29.95 32.85
CA ASP A 490 37.83 29.98 31.59
C ASP A 490 38.74 30.46 30.45
N VAL A 491 38.62 29.79 29.30
CA VAL A 491 39.10 30.35 28.03
C VAL A 491 38.41 31.70 27.84
N PRO A 492 39.06 32.75 27.27
CA PRO A 492 38.45 34.07 27.04
C PRO A 492 37.38 34.08 25.94
N ILE A 493 36.56 33.02 25.89
CA ILE A 493 35.39 32.83 25.04
C ILE A 493 34.25 32.43 25.98
N GLN A 494 33.28 33.33 26.14
CA GLN A 494 32.11 33.06 26.97
C GLN A 494 30.95 32.60 26.10
N PHE A 495 30.67 31.30 26.11
CA PHE A 495 29.41 30.78 25.59
C PHE A 495 28.28 31.23 26.52
N LYS A 496 27.35 32.01 25.98
CA LYS A 496 26.11 32.40 26.66
C LYS A 496 25.07 31.29 26.50
N GLU A 497 24.01 31.37 27.29
CA GLU A 497 22.85 30.50 27.11
C GLU A 497 22.38 30.54 25.64
N PRO A 498 22.14 29.37 25.02
CA PRO A 498 21.79 29.29 23.62
C PRO A 498 20.42 29.93 23.40
N ILE A 499 20.27 30.62 22.26
CA ILE A 499 18.99 31.21 21.85
C ILE A 499 17.93 30.12 21.67
N TYR A 500 18.34 28.93 21.18
CA TYR A 500 17.49 27.77 21.00
C TYR A 500 18.20 26.48 21.42
N GLY A 501 17.47 25.54 22.00
CA GLY A 501 18.01 24.27 22.50
C GLY A 501 18.54 24.37 23.93
N THR A 502 19.26 23.34 24.35
CA THR A 502 19.93 23.25 25.66
C THR A 502 21.44 23.39 25.51
N ASN A 503 22.17 23.59 26.61
CA ASN A 503 23.64 23.64 26.60
C ASN A 503 24.27 22.30 26.18
N GLU A 504 23.57 21.20 26.41
CA GLU A 504 23.98 19.83 26.08
C GLU A 504 22.82 19.14 25.33
N PRO A 505 22.68 19.39 24.03
CA PRO A 505 21.59 18.82 23.25
C PRO A 505 21.80 17.31 23.03
N SER A 506 20.74 16.52 23.19
CA SER A 506 20.79 15.10 22.82
C SER A 506 20.73 14.93 21.30
N PHE A 507 21.46 13.94 20.78
CA PHE A 507 21.33 13.54 19.38
C PHE A 507 19.90 13.05 19.05
N THR A 508 19.17 12.52 20.04
CA THR A 508 17.77 12.11 19.88
C THR A 508 16.88 13.29 19.48
N ASP A 509 17.04 14.45 20.11
CA ASP A 509 16.22 15.65 19.81
C ASP A 509 16.45 16.18 18.39
N PHE A 510 17.65 15.98 17.86
CA PHE A 510 17.97 16.35 16.48
C PHE A 510 17.30 15.43 15.43
N VAL A 511 17.31 14.12 15.69
CA VAL A 511 16.87 13.09 14.73
C VAL A 511 15.37 12.77 14.86
N ALA A 512 14.80 12.91 16.06
CA ALA A 512 13.41 12.60 16.39
C ALA A 512 12.36 13.16 15.39
N PRO A 513 12.39 14.45 14.98
CA PRO A 513 11.45 14.99 14.00
C PRO A 513 11.45 14.22 12.68
N GLY A 514 12.65 13.86 12.21
CA GLY A 514 12.82 13.13 10.96
C GLY A 514 12.33 11.68 11.06
N VAL A 515 12.58 11.02 12.19
CA VAL A 515 12.12 9.65 12.44
C VAL A 515 10.60 9.57 12.54
N ILE A 516 9.95 10.53 13.21
CA ILE A 516 8.48 10.61 13.27
C ILE A 516 7.89 10.63 11.85
N LEU A 517 8.38 11.54 11.00
CA LEU A 517 7.84 11.71 9.65
C LEU A 517 8.16 10.53 8.73
N THR A 518 9.36 9.96 8.83
CA THR A 518 9.75 8.80 8.00
C THR A 518 8.94 7.55 8.36
N ILE A 519 8.72 7.27 9.65
CA ILE A 519 7.86 6.16 10.11
C ILE A 519 6.44 6.34 9.56
N VAL A 520 5.82 7.50 9.80
CA VAL A 520 4.44 7.77 9.38
C VAL A 520 4.30 7.71 7.86
N PHE A 521 5.23 8.31 7.12
CA PHE A 521 5.22 8.29 5.66
C PHE A 521 5.31 6.87 5.10
N PHE A 522 6.29 6.06 5.52
CA PHE A 522 6.52 4.76 4.92
C PHE A 522 5.57 3.66 5.38
N LEU A 523 5.01 3.75 6.60
CA LEU A 523 3.89 2.89 7.01
C LEU A 523 2.66 3.15 6.13
N ALA A 524 2.36 4.42 5.85
CA ALA A 524 1.27 4.79 4.94
C ALA A 524 1.51 4.25 3.52
N VAL A 525 2.74 4.35 2.98
CA VAL A 525 3.12 3.79 1.67
C VAL A 525 2.89 2.28 1.61
N ALA A 526 3.38 1.54 2.60
CA ALA A 526 3.28 0.09 2.62
C ALA A 526 1.81 -0.38 2.66
N LEU A 527 1.02 0.16 3.59
CA LEU A 527 -0.40 -0.19 3.74
C LEU A 527 -1.22 0.09 2.47
N THR A 528 -1.01 1.26 1.85
CA THR A 528 -1.77 1.67 0.67
C THR A 528 -1.42 0.87 -0.57
N SER A 529 -0.13 0.63 -0.81
CA SER A 529 0.32 -0.14 -1.97
C SER A 529 -0.14 -1.60 -1.93
N SER A 530 -0.03 -2.28 -0.78
CA SER A 530 -0.42 -3.69 -0.66
C SER A 530 -1.93 -3.87 -0.77
N ALA A 531 -2.74 -3.04 -0.11
CA ALA A 531 -4.19 -3.20 -0.11
C ALA A 531 -4.81 -3.14 -1.52
N LEU A 532 -4.37 -2.21 -2.37
CA LEU A 532 -4.88 -2.07 -3.74
C LEU A 532 -4.38 -3.18 -4.68
N ILE A 533 -3.13 -3.63 -4.52
CA ILE A 533 -2.58 -4.70 -5.35
C ILE A 533 -3.29 -6.03 -5.03
N ILE A 534 -3.54 -6.32 -3.75
CA ILE A 534 -4.25 -7.53 -3.32
C ILE A 534 -5.66 -7.57 -3.92
N GLU A 535 -6.44 -6.48 -3.82
CA GLU A 535 -7.80 -6.47 -4.43
C GLU A 535 -7.79 -6.65 -5.95
N ARG A 536 -6.72 -6.19 -6.62
CA ARG A 536 -6.54 -6.41 -8.06
C ARG A 536 -6.21 -7.86 -8.38
N MET A 537 -5.29 -8.47 -7.64
CA MET A 537 -4.83 -9.84 -7.87
C MET A 537 -5.92 -10.89 -7.59
N GLU A 538 -6.85 -10.61 -6.66
CA GLU A 538 -7.95 -11.52 -6.30
C GLU A 538 -9.19 -11.40 -7.22
N GLY A 539 -9.14 -10.54 -8.26
CA GLY A 539 -10.26 -10.33 -9.19
C GLY A 539 -11.46 -9.57 -8.59
N LEU A 540 -11.32 -9.07 -7.34
CA LEU A 540 -12.40 -8.41 -6.59
C LEU A 540 -12.73 -7.01 -7.13
N LEU A 541 -11.71 -6.28 -7.60
CA LEU A 541 -11.89 -4.99 -8.26
C LEU A 541 -12.79 -5.11 -9.50
N ASP A 542 -12.51 -6.14 -10.30
CA ASP A 542 -13.22 -6.41 -11.54
C ASP A 542 -14.69 -6.81 -11.30
N ARG A 543 -14.94 -7.62 -10.27
CA ARG A 543 -16.30 -7.99 -9.90
C ARG A 543 -17.11 -6.79 -9.41
N SER A 544 -16.50 -5.93 -8.58
CA SER A 544 -17.13 -4.70 -8.09
C SER A 544 -17.40 -3.71 -9.24
N TRP A 545 -16.49 -3.64 -10.22
CA TRP A 545 -16.68 -2.86 -11.44
C TRP A 545 -17.92 -3.30 -12.21
N VAL A 546 -18.06 -4.61 -12.48
CA VAL A 546 -19.19 -5.15 -13.24
C VAL A 546 -20.52 -4.92 -12.53
N ALA A 547 -20.52 -4.93 -11.20
CA ALA A 547 -21.69 -4.59 -10.39
C ALA A 547 -22.09 -3.10 -10.48
N GLY A 548 -21.27 -2.27 -11.14
CA GLY A 548 -21.54 -0.85 -11.38
C GLY A 548 -20.92 0.08 -10.34
N VAL A 549 -19.90 -0.36 -9.61
CA VAL A 549 -19.08 0.49 -8.74
C VAL A 549 -18.00 1.18 -9.58
N SER A 550 -17.88 2.50 -9.46
CA SER A 550 -16.86 3.28 -10.16
C SER A 550 -15.48 3.09 -9.51
N PRO A 551 -14.36 3.37 -10.22
CA PRO A 551 -13.05 3.15 -9.64
C PRO A 551 -12.74 4.21 -8.57
N GLY A 552 -13.35 5.40 -8.69
CA GLY A 552 -13.24 6.49 -7.74
C GLY A 552 -13.92 6.15 -6.42
N GLU A 553 -15.08 5.50 -6.42
CA GLU A 553 -15.74 5.03 -5.20
C GLU A 553 -14.89 3.99 -4.46
N ILE A 554 -14.26 3.06 -5.18
CA ILE A 554 -13.35 2.06 -4.60
C ILE A 554 -12.13 2.76 -3.98
N LEU A 555 -11.47 3.63 -4.75
CA LEU A 555 -10.29 4.36 -4.28
C LEU A 555 -10.62 5.21 -3.04
N PHE A 556 -11.74 5.94 -3.07
CA PHE A 556 -12.21 6.74 -1.94
C PHE A 556 -12.45 5.87 -0.69
N SER A 557 -13.07 4.70 -0.85
CA SER A 557 -13.29 3.78 0.27
C SER A 557 -11.99 3.31 0.92
N HIS A 558 -10.94 3.07 0.12
CA HIS A 558 -9.61 2.72 0.62
C HIS A 558 -8.95 3.90 1.32
N VAL A 559 -8.94 5.07 0.69
CA VAL A 559 -8.38 6.31 1.26
C VAL A 559 -8.96 6.57 2.65
N VAL A 560 -10.28 6.50 2.80
CA VAL A 560 -10.94 6.74 4.10
C VAL A 560 -10.49 5.70 5.14
N THR A 561 -10.52 4.41 4.80
CA THR A 561 -10.14 3.37 5.76
C THR A 561 -8.67 3.39 6.14
N GLN A 562 -7.78 3.68 5.18
CA GLN A 562 -6.34 3.79 5.41
C GLN A 562 -5.99 5.06 6.19
N PHE A 563 -6.70 6.16 5.93
CA PHE A 563 -6.54 7.40 6.69
C PHE A 563 -6.83 7.21 8.18
N VAL A 564 -7.89 6.46 8.53
CA VAL A 564 -8.20 6.15 9.94
C VAL A 564 -7.06 5.38 10.61
N VAL A 565 -6.54 4.34 9.95
CA VAL A 565 -5.40 3.55 10.48
C VAL A 565 -4.17 4.44 10.64
N MET A 566 -3.86 5.23 9.62
CA MET A 566 -2.72 6.15 9.62
C MET A 566 -2.82 7.21 10.72
N CYS A 567 -4.01 7.76 11.01
CA CYS A 567 -4.21 8.70 12.11
C CYS A 567 -3.90 8.05 13.46
N GLY A 568 -4.38 6.81 13.68
CA GLY A 568 -4.07 6.06 14.90
C GLY A 568 -2.56 5.77 15.04
N GLN A 569 -1.89 5.37 13.95
CA GLN A 569 -0.43 5.16 13.96
C GLN A 569 0.32 6.46 14.26
N THR A 570 -0.10 7.58 13.66
CA THR A 570 0.51 8.90 13.87
C THR A 570 0.37 9.33 15.34
N ALA A 571 -0.81 9.15 15.92
CA ALA A 571 -1.04 9.44 17.33
C ALA A 571 -0.13 8.59 18.23
N LEU A 572 0.00 7.28 17.97
CA LEU A 572 0.89 6.40 18.75
C LEU A 572 2.36 6.83 18.65
N VAL A 573 2.84 7.19 17.45
CA VAL A 573 4.21 7.68 17.26
C VAL A 573 4.44 8.96 18.08
N LEU A 574 3.54 9.93 18.00
CA LEU A 574 3.67 11.19 18.73
C LEU A 574 3.57 11.02 20.25
N ILE A 575 2.66 10.18 20.73
CA ILE A 575 2.51 9.86 22.16
C ILE A 575 3.82 9.25 22.70
N PHE A 576 4.38 8.25 22.02
CA PHE A 576 5.61 7.62 22.48
C PHE A 576 6.81 8.56 22.42
N MET A 577 6.95 9.35 21.35
CA MET A 577 8.08 10.27 21.21
C MET A 577 8.03 11.40 22.25
N ILE A 578 6.88 12.05 22.42
CA ILE A 578 6.76 13.24 23.27
C ILE A 578 6.47 12.89 24.72
N LEU A 579 5.50 11.99 24.99
CA LEU A 579 5.06 11.70 26.36
C LEU A 579 5.86 10.59 27.05
N VAL A 580 6.30 9.57 26.31
CA VAL A 580 7.02 8.42 26.90
C VAL A 580 8.53 8.67 26.95
N PHE A 581 9.11 9.13 25.84
CA PHE A 581 10.56 9.39 25.75
C PHE A 581 10.96 10.85 26.01
N GLY A 582 9.99 11.75 26.20
CA GLY A 582 10.26 13.12 26.65
C GLY A 582 10.94 14.01 25.61
N VAL A 583 10.79 13.74 24.31
CA VAL A 583 11.34 14.62 23.25
C VAL A 583 10.72 16.02 23.38
N GLU A 584 11.57 17.05 23.39
CA GLU A 584 11.13 18.42 23.57
C GLU A 584 10.13 18.86 22.47
N CYS A 585 9.00 19.43 22.91
CA CYS A 585 8.00 20.03 22.02
C CYS A 585 7.70 21.46 22.51
N LYS A 586 8.45 22.44 22.00
CA LYS A 586 8.28 23.86 22.37
C LYS A 586 7.22 24.58 21.54
N GLY A 587 6.82 24.02 20.40
CA GLY A 587 5.84 24.59 19.49
C GLY A 587 4.40 24.17 19.79
N ASP A 588 3.46 24.71 19.00
CA ASP A 588 2.06 24.31 19.05
C ASP A 588 1.88 22.88 18.53
N ILE A 589 1.39 22.00 19.42
CA ILE A 589 1.18 20.58 19.13
C ILE A 589 0.15 20.35 18.01
N GLY A 590 -0.82 21.26 17.83
CA GLY A 590 -1.82 21.17 16.78
C GLY A 590 -1.19 21.21 15.40
N TRP A 591 -0.26 22.13 15.18
CA TRP A 591 0.50 22.23 13.93
C TRP A 591 1.41 21.01 13.71
N VAL A 592 2.07 20.52 14.76
CA VAL A 592 2.84 19.27 14.71
C VAL A 592 1.98 18.07 14.25
N ILE A 593 0.77 17.93 14.81
CA ILE A 593 -0.16 16.87 14.42
C ILE A 593 -0.63 17.05 12.96
N ILE A 594 -0.93 18.28 12.53
CA ILE A 594 -1.38 18.54 11.16
C ILE A 594 -0.27 18.19 10.15
N LEU A 595 0.97 18.63 10.38
CA LEU A 595 2.08 18.33 9.48
C LEU A 595 2.36 16.83 9.39
N THR A 596 2.32 16.12 10.52
CA THR A 596 2.58 14.67 10.53
C THR A 596 1.48 13.88 9.84
N ILE A 597 0.21 14.24 10.03
CA ILE A 597 -0.94 13.68 9.28
C ILE A 597 -0.81 13.98 7.78
N LEU A 598 -0.44 15.20 7.42
CA LEU A 598 -0.23 15.60 6.02
C LEU A 598 0.92 14.79 5.38
N GLN A 599 1.98 14.51 6.13
CA GLN A 599 3.06 13.66 5.66
C GLN A 599 2.61 12.21 5.47
N GLY A 600 1.76 11.68 6.36
CA GLY A 600 1.13 10.38 6.17
C GLY A 600 0.25 10.34 4.91
N LEU A 601 -0.54 11.37 4.66
CA LEU A 601 -1.31 11.55 3.41
C LEU A 601 -0.41 11.57 2.18
N CYS A 602 0.74 12.25 2.25
CA CYS A 602 1.75 12.24 1.20
C CYS A 602 2.30 10.83 0.94
N GLY A 603 2.55 10.06 2.01
CA GLY A 603 2.95 8.65 1.92
C GLY A 603 1.87 7.77 1.27
N MET A 604 0.60 7.96 1.63
CA MET A 604 -0.51 7.25 0.97
C MET A 604 -0.57 7.54 -0.54
N CYS A 605 -0.37 8.80 -0.93
CA CYS A 605 -0.34 9.18 -2.35
C CYS A 605 0.84 8.55 -3.08
N PHE A 606 2.01 8.47 -2.44
CA PHE A 606 3.15 7.76 -3.00
C PHE A 606 2.86 6.26 -3.16
N GLY A 607 2.20 5.62 -2.19
CA GLY A 607 1.77 4.22 -2.32
C GLY A 607 0.75 3.99 -3.45
N PHE A 608 -0.08 4.98 -3.79
CA PHE A 608 -0.91 4.94 -5.02
C PHE A 608 -0.08 5.00 -6.30
N VAL A 609 1.05 5.70 -6.31
CA VAL A 609 1.99 5.65 -7.44
C VAL A 609 2.60 4.25 -7.55
N ILE A 610 3.07 3.68 -6.45
CA ILE A 610 3.65 2.32 -6.43
C ILE A 610 2.64 1.28 -6.92
N SER A 611 1.40 1.29 -6.42
CA SER A 611 0.34 0.35 -6.85
C SER A 611 -0.16 0.55 -8.29
N ALA A 612 0.04 1.73 -8.87
CA ALA A 612 -0.25 1.98 -10.28
C ALA A 612 0.84 1.38 -11.19
N ILE A 613 2.10 1.46 -10.76
CA ILE A 613 3.27 0.96 -11.52
C ILE A 613 3.40 -0.56 -11.36
N CYS A 614 3.30 -1.07 -10.14
CA CYS A 614 3.53 -2.48 -9.83
C CYS A 614 2.29 -3.34 -10.08
N GLU A 615 2.51 -4.55 -10.61
CA GLU A 615 1.47 -5.57 -10.80
C GLU A 615 1.46 -6.62 -9.70
N LEU A 616 2.65 -6.92 -9.18
CA LEU A 616 2.88 -7.91 -8.14
C LEU A 616 3.23 -7.22 -6.83
N GLU A 617 2.74 -7.78 -5.72
CA GLU A 617 2.99 -7.26 -4.37
C GLU A 617 4.48 -7.22 -4.03
N ARG A 618 5.23 -8.26 -4.36
CA ARG A 618 6.69 -8.33 -4.10
C ARG A 618 7.45 -7.14 -4.69
N ASN A 619 7.08 -6.72 -5.90
CA ASN A 619 7.75 -5.62 -6.59
C ASN A 619 7.41 -4.28 -5.91
N ALA A 620 6.18 -4.12 -5.43
CA ALA A 620 5.77 -2.93 -4.69
C ALA A 620 6.52 -2.80 -3.36
N ILE A 621 6.65 -3.91 -2.61
CA ILE A 621 7.42 -3.94 -1.36
C ILE A 621 8.90 -3.59 -1.60
N GLN A 622 9.51 -4.15 -2.64
CA GLN A 622 10.90 -3.84 -3.00
C GLN A 622 11.08 -2.37 -3.38
N LEU A 623 10.14 -1.77 -4.12
CA LEU A 623 10.20 -0.35 -4.48
C LEU A 623 10.02 0.54 -3.25
N ALA A 624 9.07 0.22 -2.36
CA ALA A 624 8.89 0.94 -1.10
C ALA A 624 10.16 0.89 -0.23
N LEU A 625 10.73 -0.29 0.00
CA LEU A 625 11.99 -0.45 0.76
C LEU A 625 13.17 0.22 0.07
N GLY A 626 13.28 0.11 -1.26
CA GLY A 626 14.32 0.76 -2.05
C GLY A 626 14.25 2.29 -1.99
N SER A 627 13.06 2.86 -1.83
CA SER A 627 12.87 4.30 -1.64
C SER A 627 13.08 4.77 -0.19
N PHE A 628 12.91 3.88 0.79
CA PHE A 628 13.05 4.20 2.23
C PHE A 628 14.44 4.71 2.58
N TYR A 629 15.47 3.91 2.30
CA TYR A 629 16.81 4.17 2.80
C TYR A 629 17.46 5.43 2.19
N PRO A 630 17.40 5.67 0.86
CA PRO A 630 17.88 6.91 0.26
C PRO A 630 17.15 8.13 0.80
N THR A 631 15.83 8.04 1.00
CA THR A 631 15.06 9.16 1.52
C THR A 631 15.43 9.47 2.97
N LEU A 632 15.64 8.45 3.80
CA LEU A 632 16.11 8.62 5.18
C LEU A 632 17.47 9.34 5.25
N LEU A 633 18.44 8.92 4.42
CA LEU A 633 19.79 9.48 4.41
C LEU A 633 19.84 10.91 3.87
N LEU A 634 19.11 11.19 2.79
CA LEU A 634 19.18 12.45 2.08
C LEU A 634 18.25 13.53 2.66
N SER A 635 17.21 13.18 3.42
CA SER A 635 16.21 14.16 3.91
C SER A 635 16.64 14.98 5.12
N GLY A 636 17.89 14.86 5.56
CA GLY A 636 18.38 15.64 6.69
C GLY A 636 17.96 15.09 8.05
N VAL A 637 17.51 13.82 8.12
CA VAL A 637 17.06 13.16 9.35
C VAL A 637 18.25 12.83 10.25
N ILE A 638 19.24 12.12 9.70
CA ILE A 638 20.43 11.64 10.44
C ILE A 638 21.57 12.65 10.42
N TRP A 639 21.78 13.30 9.27
CA TRP A 639 22.87 14.26 9.06
C TRP A 639 22.32 15.58 8.53
N PRO A 640 22.82 16.74 8.98
CA PRO A 640 22.38 18.04 8.46
C PRO A 640 22.60 18.17 6.96
N VAL A 641 21.63 18.74 6.26
CA VAL A 641 21.65 18.94 4.79
C VAL A 641 22.76 19.92 4.38
N GLU A 642 23.13 20.82 5.30
CA GLU A 642 24.25 21.75 5.18
C GLU A 642 25.59 21.02 5.09
N GLY A 643 25.71 19.84 5.69
CA GLY A 643 26.92 19.01 5.62
C GLY A 643 27.07 18.24 4.31
N MET A 644 26.08 18.27 3.42
CA MET A 644 26.11 17.53 2.15
C MET A 644 26.81 18.33 1.03
N PRO A 645 27.46 17.64 0.07
CA PRO A 645 27.95 18.26 -1.16
C PRO A 645 26.84 19.02 -1.92
N THR A 646 27.20 20.09 -2.62
CA THR A 646 26.25 21.02 -3.26
C THR A 646 25.26 20.32 -4.20
N PHE A 647 25.73 19.34 -4.99
CA PHE A 647 24.87 18.56 -5.87
C PHE A 647 23.82 17.74 -5.11
N LEU A 648 24.22 17.02 -4.06
CA LEU A 648 23.31 16.23 -3.23
C LEU A 648 22.34 17.12 -2.45
N ARG A 649 22.75 18.33 -2.08
CA ARG A 649 21.89 19.31 -1.41
C ARG A 649 20.66 19.67 -2.25
N TYR A 650 20.83 19.91 -3.55
CA TYR A 650 19.70 20.17 -4.45
C TYR A 650 18.77 18.97 -4.60
N ILE A 651 19.33 17.75 -4.70
CA ILE A 651 18.53 16.51 -4.75
C ILE A 651 17.73 16.34 -3.45
N SER A 652 18.39 16.51 -2.31
CA SER A 652 17.80 16.44 -0.98
C SER A 652 16.62 17.40 -0.84
N GLN A 653 16.76 18.67 -1.25
CA GLN A 653 15.68 19.65 -1.20
C GLN A 653 14.47 19.26 -2.07
N GLY A 654 14.69 18.48 -3.13
CA GLY A 654 13.65 17.93 -3.98
C GLY A 654 12.94 16.70 -3.40
N LEU A 655 13.32 16.16 -2.25
CA LEU A 655 12.65 14.99 -1.66
C LEU A 655 11.41 15.38 -0.84
N PRO A 656 10.37 14.54 -0.80
CA PRO A 656 9.10 14.84 -0.12
C PRO A 656 9.21 14.94 1.41
N LEU A 657 10.29 14.44 2.01
CA LEU A 657 10.48 14.43 3.47
C LEU A 657 11.33 15.62 3.97
N THR A 658 12.23 16.16 3.15
CA THR A 658 13.29 17.10 3.61
C THR A 658 12.74 18.37 4.23
N MET A 659 11.88 19.10 3.49
CA MET A 659 11.32 20.36 3.98
C MET A 659 10.37 20.15 5.17
N ALA A 660 9.65 19.02 5.18
CA ALA A 660 8.79 18.65 6.30
C ALA A 660 9.62 18.34 7.56
N THR A 661 10.74 17.63 7.43
CA THR A 661 11.67 17.37 8.54
C THR A 661 12.27 18.65 9.10
N THR A 662 12.70 19.59 8.26
CA THR A 662 13.20 20.89 8.73
C THR A 662 12.13 21.73 9.42
N ALA A 663 10.90 21.71 8.92
CA ALA A 663 9.76 22.39 9.53
C ALA A 663 9.43 21.79 10.90
N LEU A 664 9.29 20.46 10.98
CA LEU A 664 8.98 19.78 12.23
C LEU A 664 10.08 19.95 13.27
N ARG A 665 11.36 19.89 12.87
CA ARG A 665 12.49 20.16 13.75
C ARG A 665 12.45 21.59 14.31
N SER A 666 12.12 22.58 13.48
CA SER A 666 12.02 23.98 13.90
C SER A 666 10.85 24.19 14.88
N MET A 667 9.72 23.50 14.68
CA MET A 667 8.59 23.54 15.61
C MET A 667 8.95 22.90 16.96
N LEU A 668 9.54 21.70 16.96
CA LEU A 668 9.85 20.96 18.19
C LEU A 668 10.95 21.64 19.03
N THR A 669 12.07 22.02 18.40
CA THR A 669 13.26 22.53 19.11
C THR A 669 13.26 24.05 19.32
N ARG A 670 12.70 24.83 18.38
CA ARG A 670 12.71 26.31 18.43
C ARG A 670 11.37 26.92 18.83
N GLY A 671 10.28 26.15 18.79
CA GLY A 671 8.93 26.65 19.07
C GLY A 671 8.38 27.58 17.99
N TRP A 672 8.92 27.52 16.76
CA TRP A 672 8.49 28.39 15.67
C TRP A 672 7.06 28.08 15.23
N SER A 673 6.27 29.13 14.99
CA SER A 673 4.89 29.01 14.50
C SER A 673 4.85 28.88 12.97
N ILE A 674 3.65 28.63 12.41
CA ILE A 674 3.45 28.52 10.96
C ILE A 674 3.77 29.81 10.19
N THR A 675 3.91 30.97 10.84
CA THR A 675 4.27 32.22 10.17
C THR A 675 5.70 32.22 9.65
N GLU A 676 6.56 31.36 10.19
CA GLU A 676 7.98 31.33 9.83
C GLU A 676 8.23 30.64 8.48
N PRO A 677 9.09 31.19 7.61
CA PRO A 677 9.41 30.63 6.30
C PRO A 677 9.78 29.16 6.31
N ASN A 678 10.63 28.75 7.25
CA ASN A 678 11.06 27.36 7.34
C ASN A 678 9.92 26.41 7.72
N VAL A 679 8.91 26.90 8.45
CA VAL A 679 7.76 26.10 8.87
C VAL A 679 6.75 25.99 7.74
N TYR A 680 6.24 27.11 7.19
CA TYR A 680 5.22 27.02 6.13
C TYR A 680 5.75 26.39 4.83
N ASN A 681 7.04 26.53 4.51
CA ASN A 681 7.64 25.86 3.36
C ASN A 681 7.55 24.32 3.48
N GLY A 682 7.61 23.77 4.70
CA GLY A 682 7.37 22.35 4.93
C GLY A 682 5.97 21.91 4.52
N TYR A 683 4.94 22.64 4.96
CA TYR A 683 3.54 22.35 4.59
C TYR A 683 3.29 22.50 3.09
N ILE A 684 3.76 23.59 2.49
CA ILE A 684 3.61 23.85 1.05
C ILE A 684 4.27 22.73 0.25
N SER A 685 5.51 22.35 0.62
CA SER A 685 6.23 21.25 -0.03
C SER A 685 5.44 19.93 0.05
N THR A 686 4.91 19.58 1.23
CA THR A 686 4.12 18.35 1.38
C THR A 686 2.84 18.38 0.56
N ILE A 687 2.12 19.51 0.50
CA ILE A 687 0.92 19.67 -0.35
C ILE A 687 1.26 19.52 -1.83
N ILE A 688 2.36 20.14 -2.29
CA ILE A 688 2.84 20.01 -3.67
C ILE A 688 3.11 18.53 -3.99
N TRP A 689 3.81 17.81 -3.12
CA TRP A 689 4.09 16.39 -3.31
C TRP A 689 2.85 15.50 -3.31
N ILE A 690 1.85 15.80 -2.48
CA ILE A 690 0.54 15.12 -2.54
C ILE A 690 -0.08 15.28 -3.93
N VAL A 691 -0.11 16.50 -4.47
CA VAL A 691 -0.67 16.78 -5.81
C VAL A 691 0.16 16.09 -6.90
N VAL A 692 1.49 16.13 -6.81
CA VAL A 692 2.40 15.47 -7.76
C VAL A 692 2.17 13.96 -7.76
N PHE A 693 2.12 13.29 -6.60
CA PHE A 693 1.90 11.85 -6.55
C PHE A 693 0.51 11.45 -7.03
N LEU A 694 -0.54 12.22 -6.68
CA LEU A 694 -1.89 11.97 -7.19
C LEU A 694 -1.97 12.13 -8.71
N THR A 695 -1.36 13.18 -9.26
CA THR A 695 -1.35 13.41 -10.73
C THR A 695 -0.59 12.30 -11.46
N ILE A 696 0.58 11.88 -10.95
CA ILE A 696 1.33 10.74 -11.50
C ILE A 696 0.49 9.46 -11.44
N SER A 697 -0.14 9.15 -10.29
CA SER A 697 -0.97 7.96 -10.14
C SER A 697 -2.12 7.93 -11.15
N LEU A 698 -2.84 9.07 -11.30
CA LEU A 698 -3.93 9.19 -12.27
C LEU A 698 -3.45 9.06 -13.72
N LEU A 699 -2.30 9.63 -14.07
CA LEU A 699 -1.71 9.51 -15.41
C LEU A 699 -1.35 8.06 -15.73
N VAL A 700 -0.64 7.38 -14.81
CA VAL A 700 -0.24 5.98 -14.98
C VAL A 700 -1.47 5.07 -15.13
N LEU A 701 -2.50 5.27 -14.29
CA LEU A 701 -3.76 4.52 -14.39
C LEU A 701 -4.50 4.77 -15.71
N LYS A 702 -4.41 5.97 -16.28
CA LYS A 702 -5.00 6.31 -17.58
C LYS A 702 -4.25 5.64 -18.72
N PHE A 703 -2.91 5.67 -18.72
CA PHE A 703 -2.08 5.01 -19.73
C PHE A 703 -2.24 3.49 -19.73
N LYS A 704 -2.39 2.86 -18.55
CA LYS A 704 -2.57 1.41 -18.43
C LYS A 704 -3.93 0.90 -18.91
N ARG A 705 -4.92 1.78 -19.08
CA ARG A 705 -6.28 1.45 -19.55
C ARG A 705 -6.46 1.57 -21.07
N GLY A 706 -5.56 2.29 -21.76
CA GLY A 706 -5.52 2.35 -23.23
C GLY A 706 -4.76 1.17 -23.77
#